data_AF-A0A6J4VSL1-F1
#
_entry.id   AF-A0A6J4VSL1-F1
#
_cell.length_a   1.000
_cell.length_b   1.000
_cell.length_c   1.000
_cell.angle_alpha   90.00
_cell.angle_beta   90.00
_cell.angle_gamma   90.00
#
_symmetry.space_group_name_H-M   'P 1'
#
loop_
_entity.id
_entity.type
_entity.pdbx_description
1 polymer ?
#
loop_
_entity_poly.entity_id
_entity_poly.type
_entity_poly.pdbx_seq_one_letter_code
_entity_poly.pdbx_strand_id
1 'polypeptide(L)'
;MKRFSTSALLALTLVACQTDVSTPQISTPDYDYKLDSRGFVQGELVVGYSKGADVSSIAAKLGGTVRIDWPQIKAALIDLPEGLPVPKALASAQHLRGLRYAEPNYVHRIKPAPTGSVDTTALSPNQVEVPDPDFDVQWMHRQMKSAGAWDEGVTGDGIRIGIHDDFIDHRHPDLVGNMFYPGFDGFRAAELLSEGGTLESAFTGAQITPETPHDGVGFHGSSVAGTAAAVSNDLGGLGTAYGASIVPLAISEPEDGALVDTAIVYSAIFAVLGPDLELGGDDRAPGTDPETGPYVHIVNMSWGSDFYSQIIKDTMDFMLASGVVLVTSAGNTPTEGPSFPAWNPGLINVAATTAQDERTSFSNRGLHLDVAAPGENIWVTTTRNCIYATPDGSSCGDENAYTYIDGTSFSSPATAGAAALILEASAERDAEGNITDVLSAAQVGHILRETAFQPDDYDRSALGAGIVDSQAAVVRALEHATDPVEDGGSLAVDVVLESNPEVQIPKVGLILIPDEGDNAVEYTQTSDGALLVPLGLGLFQQMDAGSYTLQASGPHTATTGTEAATAETDVEITPGETTVVQLELDVDTFDDPFEPNNAVDDAAELETDALTLLASLYDPDADTDVDVYALPVSGGDYRVNLETVSGSFDAALTVYDEDGAVLAENDDNQEFSVDPLVDFSAPDDGTVYIEVAEVSEAEAANSPFNLYNLDIAPIIGDEEEPNGSAEVVGTTIQNVDATDAQSVPLGSALDAAITEDDTDIFTVDVAAGETLVVDVETEASGEPDTLLAIYNEAGEQVAFNDDYNGRESRALYTSEADETYTVVVAPWDAINPENATTGDYGLTVTSYLNPPTE
;
A
#
# COMPACT_ATOMS: atom_id res chain seq x y z
N MET A 1 -2.34 -90.13 -27.58
CA MET A 1 -3.64 -90.80 -27.32
C MET A 1 -4.25 -90.19 -26.06
N LYS A 2 -5.48 -89.62 -26.19
CA LYS A 2 -6.53 -89.35 -25.16
C LYS A 2 -6.17 -88.43 -23.96
N ARG A 3 -6.66 -87.17 -23.91
CA ARG A 3 -8.02 -86.60 -23.60
C ARG A 3 -8.42 -86.68 -22.11
N PHE A 4 -8.68 -85.53 -21.47
CA PHE A 4 -9.93 -85.02 -20.83
C PHE A 4 -9.58 -83.74 -20.00
N SER A 5 -10.10 -82.54 -20.36
CA SER A 5 -11.19 -81.76 -19.72
C SER A 5 -10.95 -81.46 -18.22
N THR A 6 -11.03 -80.26 -17.63
CA THR A 6 -12.02 -79.15 -17.76
C THR A 6 -11.49 -77.92 -16.98
N SER A 7 -12.08 -76.75 -17.25
CA SER A 7 -11.76 -75.38 -16.79
C SER A 7 -11.47 -75.15 -15.30
N ALA A 8 -10.52 -74.27 -15.01
CA ALA A 8 -10.45 -73.46 -13.79
C ALA A 8 -9.99 -72.04 -14.15
N LEU A 9 -10.84 -71.06 -13.83
CA LEU A 9 -10.58 -69.63 -13.91
C LEU A 9 -9.61 -69.28 -12.77
N LEU A 10 -8.43 -68.76 -13.08
CA LEU A 10 -7.47 -68.27 -12.09
C LEU A 10 -7.26 -66.77 -12.34
N ALA A 11 -7.85 -65.95 -11.46
CA ALA A 11 -7.49 -64.54 -11.35
C ALA A 11 -6.08 -64.47 -10.77
N LEU A 12 -5.14 -63.94 -11.56
CA LEU A 12 -3.78 -63.65 -11.12
C LEU A 12 -3.68 -62.13 -10.95
N THR A 13 -3.62 -61.67 -9.71
CA THR A 13 -3.26 -60.31 -9.33
C THR A 13 -1.80 -60.05 -9.72
N LEU A 14 -1.59 -59.09 -10.62
CA LEU A 14 -0.27 -58.52 -10.90
C LEU A 14 0.09 -57.60 -9.74
N VAL A 15 1.14 -57.96 -9.00
CA VAL A 15 1.85 -57.04 -8.10
C VAL A 15 2.77 -56.21 -9.00
N ALA A 16 2.42 -54.94 -9.19
CA ALA A 16 3.33 -53.94 -9.71
C ALA A 16 4.28 -53.54 -8.58
N CYS A 17 5.59 -53.66 -8.79
CA CYS A 17 6.55 -52.91 -7.99
C CYS A 17 6.40 -51.44 -8.41
N GLN A 18 5.69 -50.64 -7.61
CA GLN A 18 5.91 -49.21 -7.56
C GLN A 18 7.26 -49.00 -6.90
N THR A 19 8.24 -48.53 -7.66
CA THR A 19 9.34 -47.77 -7.07
C THR A 19 8.76 -46.40 -6.78
N ASP A 20 8.38 -46.16 -5.54
CA ASP A 20 8.09 -44.81 -5.06
C ASP A 20 9.37 -43.99 -5.24
N VAL A 21 9.39 -43.19 -6.30
CA VAL A 21 10.23 -42.00 -6.34
C VAL A 21 9.55 -41.07 -5.35
N SER A 22 10.00 -41.09 -4.10
CA SER A 22 9.72 -39.98 -3.20
C SER A 22 10.37 -38.78 -3.86
N THR A 23 9.54 -37.84 -4.33
CA THR A 23 9.98 -36.47 -4.55
C THR A 23 10.72 -36.05 -3.28
N PRO A 24 12.01 -35.66 -3.37
CA PRO A 24 12.65 -35.01 -2.25
C PRO A 24 11.91 -33.69 -2.05
N GLN A 25 11.03 -33.64 -1.05
CA GLN A 25 10.59 -32.37 -0.49
C GLN A 25 11.81 -31.82 0.22
N ILE A 26 12.44 -30.80 -0.36
CA ILE A 26 13.23 -29.88 0.43
C ILE A 26 12.20 -29.22 1.34
N SER A 27 12.40 -29.32 2.65
CA SER A 27 11.63 -28.51 3.59
C SER A 27 12.08 -27.07 3.38
N THR A 28 11.40 -26.38 2.48
CA THR A 28 11.12 -24.95 2.67
C THR A 28 10.48 -24.82 4.06
N PRO A 29 10.90 -23.85 4.88
CA PRO A 29 10.10 -23.49 6.04
C PRO A 29 8.66 -23.26 5.52
N ASP A 30 7.65 -23.84 6.16
CA ASP A 30 6.27 -23.39 5.97
C ASP A 30 6.31 -21.88 6.27
N TYR A 31 6.28 -21.04 5.24
CA TYR A 31 6.06 -19.61 5.44
C TYR A 31 4.57 -19.45 5.68
N ASP A 32 4.16 -19.85 6.88
CA ASP A 32 2.84 -19.58 7.41
C ASP A 32 2.84 -18.09 7.78
N TYR A 33 2.86 -17.21 6.76
CA TYR A 33 2.40 -15.85 6.96
C TYR A 33 1.05 -16.01 7.62
N LYS A 34 0.97 -15.64 8.90
CA LYS A 34 -0.32 -15.54 9.56
C LYS A 34 -1.02 -14.39 8.88
N LEU A 35 -1.78 -14.68 7.84
CA LEU A 35 -2.47 -13.65 7.09
C LEU A 35 -3.70 -13.23 7.89
N ASP A 36 -3.91 -11.93 7.98
CA ASP A 36 -5.22 -11.43 8.34
C ASP A 36 -6.21 -11.75 7.22
N SER A 37 -7.49 -11.93 7.58
CA SER A 37 -8.58 -12.12 6.62
C SER A 37 -8.70 -11.02 5.55
N ARG A 38 -8.15 -9.83 5.82
CA ARG A 38 -8.06 -8.67 4.93
C ARG A 38 -6.88 -8.71 3.95
N GLY A 39 -6.00 -9.72 4.03
CA GLY A 39 -4.95 -9.94 3.04
C GLY A 39 -3.62 -9.21 3.30
N PHE A 40 -3.23 -9.07 4.57
CA PHE A 40 -1.93 -8.55 4.97
C PHE A 40 -1.26 -9.47 5.99
N VAL A 41 0.05 -9.31 6.20
CA VAL A 41 0.83 -10.10 7.17
C VAL A 41 0.54 -9.64 8.60
N GLN A 42 0.09 -10.55 9.48
CA GLN A 42 -0.08 -10.24 10.90
C GLN A 42 1.26 -9.90 11.56
N GLY A 43 1.25 -8.91 12.45
CA GLY A 43 2.42 -8.51 13.21
C GLY A 43 3.46 -7.71 12.42
N GLU A 44 3.14 -7.27 11.21
CA GLU A 44 4.05 -6.48 10.37
C GLU A 44 3.38 -5.18 9.91
N LEU A 45 4.04 -4.06 10.16
CA LEU A 45 3.58 -2.73 9.81
C LEU A 45 4.60 -2.05 8.89
N VAL A 46 4.15 -1.53 7.76
CA VAL A 46 4.95 -0.67 6.91
C VAL A 46 4.74 0.77 7.37
N VAL A 47 5.83 1.51 7.55
CA VAL A 47 5.77 2.93 7.89
C VAL A 47 6.63 3.76 6.93
N GLY A 48 6.08 4.85 6.42
CA GLY A 48 6.85 5.90 5.75
C GLY A 48 7.30 6.92 6.79
N TYR A 49 8.58 7.29 6.83
CA TYR A 49 9.11 8.23 7.81
C TYR A 49 9.71 9.52 7.20
N SER A 50 9.61 10.61 7.93
CA SER A 50 10.05 11.94 7.54
C SER A 50 11.58 12.10 7.56
N LYS A 51 12.09 13.13 6.88
CA LYS A 51 13.54 13.37 6.84
C LYS A 51 14.08 13.63 8.25
N GLY A 52 15.04 12.83 8.69
CA GLY A 52 15.68 13.01 10.00
C GLY A 52 14.95 12.34 11.16
N ALA A 53 13.82 11.67 10.91
CA ALA A 53 13.16 10.83 11.91
C ALA A 53 14.06 9.64 12.30
N ASP A 54 14.05 9.27 13.59
CA ASP A 54 14.69 8.06 14.09
C ASP A 54 13.67 6.91 14.06
N VAL A 55 13.74 6.11 13.00
CA VAL A 55 12.83 4.98 12.78
C VAL A 55 12.93 3.91 13.88
N SER A 56 14.07 3.79 14.56
CA SER A 56 14.20 2.88 15.71
C SER A 56 13.41 3.37 16.91
N SER A 57 13.38 4.69 17.13
CA SER A 57 12.55 5.29 18.17
C SER A 57 11.07 5.13 17.86
N ILE A 58 10.67 5.30 16.59
CA ILE A 58 9.28 5.10 16.15
C ILE A 58 8.85 3.64 16.35
N ALA A 59 9.67 2.67 15.94
CA ALA A 59 9.38 1.27 16.17
C ALA A 59 9.26 0.93 17.66
N ALA A 60 10.14 1.47 18.50
CA ALA A 60 10.07 1.28 19.95
C ALA A 60 8.76 1.84 20.54
N LYS A 61 8.29 3.01 20.07
CA LYS A 61 7.00 3.60 20.45
C LYS A 61 5.78 2.80 19.98
N LEU A 62 5.94 1.86 19.03
CA LEU A 62 4.90 0.89 18.64
C LEU A 62 5.04 -0.45 19.38
N GLY A 63 5.96 -0.53 20.35
CA GLY A 63 6.33 -1.78 21.03
C GLY A 63 7.08 -2.76 20.13
N GLY A 64 7.44 -2.31 18.93
CA GLY A 64 8.02 -3.11 17.87
C GLY A 64 9.51 -2.89 17.69
N THR A 65 10.05 -3.51 16.64
CA THR A 65 11.44 -3.33 16.22
C THR A 65 11.51 -3.15 14.72
N VAL A 66 12.45 -2.31 14.26
CA VAL A 66 12.70 -2.15 12.83
C VAL A 66 13.26 -3.46 12.30
N ARG A 67 12.49 -4.16 11.47
CA ARG A 67 12.94 -5.33 10.73
C ARG A 67 13.70 -4.92 9.48
N ILE A 68 13.17 -3.93 8.76
CA ILE A 68 13.71 -3.44 7.49
C ILE A 68 13.70 -1.92 7.45
N ASP A 69 14.76 -1.32 6.90
CA ASP A 69 14.82 0.11 6.57
C ASP A 69 15.18 0.30 5.08
N TRP A 70 14.36 1.07 4.37
CA TRP A 70 14.51 1.48 2.96
C TRP A 70 14.77 2.99 2.87
N PRO A 71 16.01 3.46 3.13
CA PRO A 71 16.31 4.90 3.16
C PRO A 71 16.14 5.63 1.83
N GLN A 72 16.13 4.92 0.70
CA GLN A 72 15.93 5.46 -0.64
C GLN A 72 14.54 6.06 -0.81
N ILE A 73 13.55 5.44 -0.18
CA ILE A 73 12.15 5.89 -0.17
C ILE A 73 11.69 6.34 1.22
N LYS A 74 12.59 6.30 2.22
CA LYS A 74 12.32 6.56 3.64
C LYS A 74 11.11 5.81 4.17
N ALA A 75 11.13 4.51 4.00
CA ALA A 75 10.12 3.63 4.58
C ALA A 75 10.80 2.53 5.37
N ALA A 76 10.08 1.89 6.27
CA ALA A 76 10.56 0.78 7.06
C ALA A 76 9.46 -0.26 7.29
N LEU A 77 9.88 -1.50 7.50
CA LEU A 77 9.02 -2.55 8.04
C LEU A 77 9.31 -2.69 9.54
N ILE A 78 8.26 -2.63 10.33
CA ILE A 78 8.29 -2.80 11.78
C ILE A 78 7.67 -4.15 12.12
N ASP A 79 8.41 -4.96 12.88
CA ASP A 79 7.88 -6.13 13.57
C ASP A 79 7.14 -5.66 14.81
N LEU A 80 5.85 -5.95 14.87
CA LEU A 80 5.00 -5.68 16.03
C LEU A 80 5.17 -6.81 17.08
N PRO A 81 4.97 -6.50 18.36
CA PRO A 81 5.02 -7.50 19.42
C PRO A 81 3.92 -8.56 19.25
N GLU A 82 4.19 -9.77 19.75
CA GLU A 82 3.22 -10.87 19.70
C GLU A 82 1.92 -10.47 20.41
N GLY A 83 0.79 -10.62 19.71
CA GLY A 83 -0.52 -10.25 20.23
C GLY A 83 -1.00 -8.84 19.83
N LEU A 84 -0.14 -7.96 19.30
CA LEU A 84 -0.58 -6.65 18.79
C LEU A 84 -1.11 -6.77 17.36
N PRO A 85 -2.42 -6.55 17.10
CA PRO A 85 -2.97 -6.58 15.75
C PRO A 85 -2.49 -5.39 14.93
N VAL A 86 -2.30 -5.57 13.62
CA VAL A 86 -1.90 -4.48 12.70
C VAL A 86 -2.87 -3.28 12.72
N PRO A 87 -4.21 -3.45 12.76
CA PRO A 87 -5.12 -2.30 12.88
C PRO A 87 -4.87 -1.46 14.12
N LYS A 88 -4.55 -2.10 15.25
CA LYS A 88 -4.23 -1.45 16.51
C LYS A 88 -2.94 -0.64 16.40
N ALA A 89 -1.89 -1.24 15.81
CA ALA A 89 -0.64 -0.53 15.54
C ALA A 89 -0.81 0.60 14.51
N LEU A 90 -1.75 0.49 13.56
CA LEU A 90 -2.08 1.54 12.60
C LEU A 90 -2.75 2.73 13.26
N ALA A 91 -3.66 2.50 14.21
CA ALA A 91 -4.26 3.57 15.01
C ALA A 91 -3.16 4.32 15.77
N SER A 92 -2.33 3.62 16.53
CA SER A 92 -1.21 4.24 17.26
C SER A 92 -0.22 4.97 16.34
N ALA A 93 0.10 4.39 15.18
CA ALA A 93 1.06 4.99 14.24
C ALA A 93 0.59 6.30 13.60
N GLN A 94 -0.72 6.54 13.49
CA GLN A 94 -1.25 7.80 12.94
C GLN A 94 -0.85 9.02 13.78
N HIS A 95 -0.57 8.81 15.07
CA HIS A 95 -0.23 9.87 16.01
C HIS A 95 1.29 9.97 16.28
N LEU A 96 2.10 9.09 15.66
CA LEU A 96 3.54 9.10 15.89
C LEU A 96 4.26 10.15 15.05
N ARG A 97 4.90 11.09 15.74
CA ARG A 97 5.78 12.09 15.13
C ARG A 97 6.86 11.46 14.25
N GLY A 98 7.11 12.12 13.12
CA GLY A 98 8.12 11.70 12.16
C GLY A 98 7.67 10.56 11.25
N LEU A 99 6.43 10.07 11.38
CA LEU A 99 5.78 9.28 10.34
C LEU A 99 5.13 10.17 9.28
N ARG A 100 4.98 9.57 8.11
CA ARG A 100 4.33 10.10 6.92
C ARG A 100 3.03 9.32 6.75
N TYR A 101 3.17 8.01 6.59
CA TYR A 101 2.09 7.04 6.61
C TYR A 101 2.45 5.85 7.49
N ALA A 102 1.42 5.12 7.87
CA ALA A 102 1.52 3.72 8.25
C ALA A 102 0.48 2.92 7.45
N GLU A 103 0.88 1.77 6.93
CA GLU A 103 0.00 0.85 6.20
C GLU A 103 0.36 -0.61 6.53
N PRO A 104 -0.58 -1.58 6.39
CA PRO A 104 -0.24 -2.98 6.49
C PRO A 104 0.82 -3.40 5.47
N ASN A 105 1.62 -4.43 5.79
CA ASN A 105 2.37 -5.13 4.76
C ASN A 105 1.43 -6.03 3.96
N TYR A 106 0.95 -5.55 2.81
CA TYR A 106 -0.08 -6.25 2.04
C TYR A 106 0.48 -7.46 1.30
N VAL A 107 -0.40 -8.44 1.12
CA VAL A 107 -0.15 -9.62 0.31
C VAL A 107 -1.07 -9.61 -0.90
N HIS A 108 -0.49 -9.39 -2.06
CA HIS A 108 -1.16 -9.45 -3.34
C HIS A 108 -1.13 -10.89 -3.86
N ARG A 109 -2.15 -11.27 -4.64
CA ARG A 109 -2.21 -12.60 -5.25
C ARG A 109 -2.40 -12.48 -6.75
N ILE A 110 -1.43 -12.98 -7.51
CA ILE A 110 -1.61 -13.22 -8.93
C ILE A 110 -2.61 -14.36 -9.09
N LYS A 111 -3.68 -14.16 -9.87
CA LYS A 111 -4.58 -15.25 -10.27
C LYS A 111 -4.34 -15.59 -11.74
N PRO A 112 -3.28 -16.33 -12.09
CA PRO A 112 -3.15 -16.81 -13.46
C PRO A 112 -4.26 -17.84 -13.69
N ALA A 113 -5.20 -17.55 -14.60
CA ALA A 113 -6.17 -18.53 -15.06
C ALA A 113 -5.58 -19.21 -16.31
N PRO A 114 -5.04 -20.43 -16.24
CA PRO A 114 -4.69 -21.16 -17.44
C PRO A 114 -5.98 -21.45 -18.22
N THR A 115 -6.09 -20.90 -19.43
CA THR A 115 -7.23 -21.11 -20.31
C THR A 115 -6.97 -22.23 -21.30
N GLY A 116 -8.05 -22.79 -21.85
CA GLY A 116 -7.97 -23.88 -22.82
C GLY A 116 -7.63 -23.37 -24.22
N SER A 117 -6.79 -24.13 -24.94
CA SER A 117 -6.32 -23.83 -26.30
C SER A 117 -7.43 -23.42 -27.27
N VAL A 118 -7.26 -22.30 -27.96
CA VAL A 118 -8.06 -21.93 -29.14
C VAL A 118 -7.17 -22.07 -30.39
N ASP A 119 -7.68 -22.72 -31.43
CA ASP A 119 -6.98 -22.85 -32.71
C ASP A 119 -7.06 -21.54 -33.51
N THR A 120 -5.98 -20.75 -33.52
CA THR A 120 -5.87 -19.47 -34.25
C THR A 120 -5.19 -19.61 -35.62
N THR A 121 -4.89 -20.84 -36.09
CA THR A 121 -4.21 -21.07 -37.37
C THR A 121 -4.96 -20.50 -38.58
N ALA A 122 -6.26 -20.20 -38.43
CA ALA A 122 -7.10 -19.63 -39.49
C ALA A 122 -6.98 -18.11 -39.70
N LEU A 123 -6.19 -17.38 -38.89
CA LEU A 123 -6.21 -15.91 -38.85
C LEU A 123 -5.05 -15.21 -39.59
N SER A 124 -4.14 -15.94 -40.25
CA SER A 124 -2.98 -15.34 -40.93
C SER A 124 -2.88 -15.71 -42.42
N PRO A 125 -3.16 -14.79 -43.37
CA PRO A 125 -2.98 -15.07 -44.80
C PRO A 125 -1.55 -14.86 -45.33
N ASN A 126 -0.64 -14.24 -44.55
CA ASN A 126 0.72 -13.91 -45.02
C ASN A 126 1.79 -14.41 -44.05
N GLN A 127 2.59 -15.38 -44.50
CA GLN A 127 3.75 -15.89 -43.78
C GLN A 127 4.95 -14.97 -44.02
N VAL A 128 5.62 -14.53 -42.95
CA VAL A 128 6.95 -13.91 -42.99
C VAL A 128 7.93 -15.01 -42.57
N GLU A 129 8.98 -15.25 -43.37
CA GLU A 129 9.99 -16.27 -43.04
C GLU A 129 11.01 -15.69 -42.05
N VAL A 130 10.83 -15.97 -40.76
CA VAL A 130 11.83 -15.80 -39.70
C VAL A 130 12.38 -17.19 -39.35
N PRO A 131 13.70 -17.40 -39.29
CA PRO A 131 14.29 -18.72 -39.07
C PRO A 131 14.18 -19.14 -37.60
N ASP A 132 12.97 -19.54 -37.20
CA ASP A 132 12.61 -20.00 -35.87
C ASP A 132 11.42 -21.00 -35.96
N PRO A 133 11.42 -22.14 -35.23
CA PRO A 133 10.47 -23.23 -35.47
C PRO A 133 8.98 -22.89 -35.24
N ASP A 134 8.64 -22.09 -34.22
CA ASP A 134 7.25 -21.83 -33.81
C ASP A 134 6.78 -20.40 -34.10
N PHE A 135 7.61 -19.56 -34.75
CA PHE A 135 7.23 -18.19 -35.14
C PHE A 135 5.89 -18.12 -35.92
N ASP A 136 5.58 -19.12 -36.73
CA ASP A 136 4.32 -19.19 -37.50
C ASP A 136 3.08 -19.16 -36.59
N VAL A 137 3.16 -19.73 -35.38
CA VAL A 137 2.04 -19.76 -34.43
C VAL A 137 1.98 -18.53 -33.51
N GLN A 138 3.06 -17.74 -33.41
CA GLN A 138 3.11 -16.50 -32.64
C GLN A 138 2.47 -15.33 -33.39
N TRP A 139 1.13 -15.34 -33.44
CA TRP A 139 0.37 -14.30 -34.12
C TRP A 139 0.63 -12.88 -33.58
N MET A 140 1.06 -12.75 -32.32
CA MET A 140 1.39 -11.48 -31.67
C MET A 140 2.34 -10.63 -32.50
N HIS A 141 3.39 -11.23 -33.07
CA HIS A 141 4.40 -10.51 -33.87
C HIS A 141 3.84 -9.96 -35.18
N ARG A 142 2.78 -10.58 -35.72
CA ARG A 142 2.14 -10.09 -36.95
C ARG A 142 1.23 -8.91 -36.67
N GLN A 143 0.49 -8.93 -35.56
CA GLN A 143 -0.34 -7.80 -35.16
C GLN A 143 0.54 -6.59 -34.81
N MET A 144 1.60 -6.81 -34.04
CA MET A 144 2.54 -5.75 -33.64
C MET A 144 3.60 -5.41 -34.70
N LYS A 145 3.61 -6.12 -35.84
CA LYS A 145 4.61 -5.96 -36.92
C LYS A 145 6.07 -6.03 -36.44
N SER A 146 6.38 -6.87 -35.45
CA SER A 146 7.72 -6.98 -34.85
C SER A 146 8.82 -7.28 -35.87
N ALA A 147 8.55 -8.13 -36.87
CA ALA A 147 9.52 -8.43 -37.93
C ALA A 147 9.96 -7.19 -38.74
N GLY A 148 9.08 -6.20 -38.88
CA GLY A 148 9.42 -4.95 -39.56
C GLY A 148 10.42 -4.10 -38.78
N ALA A 149 10.40 -4.17 -37.44
CA ALA A 149 11.44 -3.55 -36.60
C ALA A 149 12.78 -4.29 -36.72
N TRP A 150 12.74 -5.63 -36.73
CA TRP A 150 13.93 -6.46 -36.88
C TRP A 150 14.63 -6.29 -38.24
N ASP A 151 13.85 -6.04 -39.30
CA ASP A 151 14.36 -5.72 -40.64
C ASP A 151 15.15 -4.38 -40.68
N GLU A 152 14.86 -3.45 -39.76
CA GLU A 152 15.65 -2.22 -39.55
C GLU A 152 16.94 -2.48 -38.75
N GLY A 153 17.18 -3.71 -38.31
CA GLY A 153 18.36 -4.13 -37.56
C GLY A 153 18.26 -3.88 -36.05
N VAL A 154 17.06 -3.58 -35.54
CA VAL A 154 16.79 -3.30 -34.12
C VAL A 154 16.13 -4.54 -33.50
N THR A 155 16.72 -5.06 -32.43
CA THR A 155 16.33 -6.35 -31.82
C THR A 155 16.17 -6.29 -30.29
N GLY A 156 16.53 -5.16 -29.67
CA GLY A 156 16.66 -4.91 -28.25
C GLY A 156 18.11 -4.93 -27.74
N ASP A 157 19.12 -4.98 -28.61
CA ASP A 157 20.51 -5.21 -28.20
C ASP A 157 21.02 -4.15 -27.21
N GLY A 158 21.65 -4.60 -26.12
CA GLY A 158 22.15 -3.73 -25.05
C GLY A 158 21.10 -3.20 -24.07
N ILE A 159 19.80 -3.39 -24.34
CA ILE A 159 18.72 -3.02 -23.42
C ILE A 159 18.46 -4.15 -22.43
N ARG A 160 18.10 -3.78 -21.19
CA ARG A 160 17.89 -4.68 -20.05
C ARG A 160 16.46 -4.52 -19.56
N ILE A 161 15.68 -5.59 -19.60
CA ILE A 161 14.29 -5.68 -19.15
C ILE A 161 14.26 -6.47 -17.84
N GLY A 162 13.95 -5.79 -16.74
CA GLY A 162 13.63 -6.41 -15.46
C GLY A 162 12.24 -7.05 -15.51
N ILE A 163 12.15 -8.35 -15.29
CA ILE A 163 10.87 -9.07 -15.20
C ILE A 163 10.52 -9.20 -13.72
N HIS A 164 9.69 -8.27 -13.24
CA HIS A 164 9.32 -8.12 -11.85
C HIS A 164 8.06 -8.95 -11.55
N ASP A 165 8.27 -10.24 -11.28
CA ASP A 165 7.24 -11.29 -11.33
C ASP A 165 7.58 -12.45 -10.37
N ASP A 166 6.93 -13.61 -10.53
CA ASP A 166 7.41 -14.85 -9.93
C ASP A 166 8.79 -15.26 -10.51
N PHE A 167 9.36 -16.33 -9.95
CA PHE A 167 10.69 -16.78 -10.36
C PHE A 167 10.73 -17.12 -11.87
N ILE A 168 11.92 -17.09 -12.47
CA ILE A 168 12.09 -17.48 -13.89
C ILE A 168 12.87 -18.78 -13.97
N ASP A 169 12.46 -19.69 -14.85
CA ASP A 169 13.31 -20.76 -15.37
C ASP A 169 14.44 -20.14 -16.21
N HIS A 170 15.38 -19.52 -15.51
CA HIS A 170 16.49 -18.73 -16.04
C HIS A 170 17.53 -19.60 -16.77
N ARG A 171 17.29 -20.91 -16.84
CA ARG A 171 18.04 -21.86 -17.67
C ARG A 171 17.23 -22.38 -18.85
N HIS A 172 16.01 -21.88 -19.09
CA HIS A 172 15.18 -22.33 -20.21
C HIS A 172 15.98 -22.19 -21.50
N PRO A 173 16.07 -23.22 -22.37
CA PRO A 173 16.97 -23.17 -23.53
C PRO A 173 16.68 -22.00 -24.47
N ASP A 174 15.43 -21.53 -24.45
CA ASP A 174 14.93 -20.40 -25.22
C ASP A 174 15.03 -19.03 -24.50
N LEU A 175 15.46 -19.00 -23.24
CA LEU A 175 15.64 -17.77 -22.44
C LEU A 175 17.10 -17.54 -22.03
N VAL A 176 17.85 -18.61 -21.75
CA VAL A 176 19.18 -18.57 -21.12
C VAL A 176 20.19 -17.72 -21.89
N GLY A 177 20.05 -17.60 -23.21
CA GLY A 177 20.91 -16.76 -24.04
C GLY A 177 20.75 -15.26 -23.79
N ASN A 178 19.58 -14.85 -23.29
CA ASN A 178 19.26 -13.46 -22.98
C ASN A 178 19.25 -13.17 -21.47
N MET A 179 19.50 -14.16 -20.60
CA MET A 179 19.54 -13.91 -19.16
C MET A 179 20.75 -13.07 -18.75
N PHE A 180 20.49 -11.98 -18.02
CA PHE A 180 21.50 -11.10 -17.45
C PHE A 180 21.55 -11.29 -15.94
N TYR A 181 22.78 -11.39 -15.43
CA TYR A 181 23.05 -11.70 -14.04
C TYR A 181 24.02 -10.68 -13.42
N PRO A 182 23.89 -10.44 -12.10
CA PRO A 182 22.88 -11.02 -11.22
C PRO A 182 21.48 -10.44 -11.45
N GLY A 183 20.46 -11.28 -11.29
CA GLY A 183 19.12 -10.82 -10.95
C GLY A 183 18.92 -10.82 -9.44
N PHE A 184 17.69 -10.74 -8.99
CA PHE A 184 17.38 -10.58 -7.58
C PHE A 184 16.08 -11.26 -7.18
N ASP A 185 16.09 -11.85 -5.99
CA ASP A 185 14.93 -12.45 -5.35
C ASP A 185 14.54 -11.63 -4.11
N GLY A 186 13.61 -10.70 -4.29
CA GLY A 186 13.13 -9.81 -3.24
C GLY A 186 12.49 -10.57 -2.07
N PHE A 187 11.88 -11.72 -2.36
CA PHE A 187 11.31 -12.59 -1.33
C PHE A 187 12.41 -13.21 -0.47
N ARG A 188 13.45 -13.78 -1.09
CA ARG A 188 14.61 -14.32 -0.37
C ARG A 188 15.37 -13.24 0.40
N ALA A 189 15.42 -12.02 -0.11
CA ALA A 189 16.03 -10.90 0.61
C ALA A 189 15.28 -10.60 1.92
N ALA A 190 13.94 -10.52 1.85
CA ALA A 190 13.09 -10.33 3.02
C ALA A 190 13.24 -11.49 4.04
N GLU A 191 13.30 -12.73 3.56
CA GLU A 191 13.52 -13.92 4.40
C GLU A 191 14.89 -13.89 5.10
N LEU A 192 15.96 -13.55 4.38
CA LEU A 192 17.30 -13.48 4.98
C LEU A 192 17.38 -12.41 6.09
N LEU A 193 16.58 -11.35 5.99
CA LEU A 193 16.50 -10.32 7.01
C LEU A 193 15.67 -10.76 8.21
N SER A 194 14.57 -11.48 8.00
CA SER A 194 13.78 -12.07 9.10
C SER A 194 14.57 -13.14 9.86
N GLU A 195 15.53 -13.80 9.22
CA GLU A 195 16.50 -14.72 9.85
C GLU A 195 17.64 -14.01 10.62
N GLY A 196 17.62 -12.67 10.70
CA GLY A 196 18.62 -11.86 11.41
C GLY A 196 19.86 -11.52 10.59
N GLY A 197 19.78 -11.61 9.25
CA GLY A 197 20.82 -11.15 8.33
C GLY A 197 20.97 -9.63 8.33
N THR A 198 22.13 -9.14 7.88
CA THR A 198 22.31 -7.72 7.54
C THR A 198 21.80 -7.46 6.13
N LEU A 199 21.45 -6.20 5.81
CA LEU A 199 21.11 -5.77 4.44
C LEU A 199 22.15 -6.25 3.41
N GLU A 200 23.45 -6.07 3.70
CA GLU A 200 24.53 -6.53 2.83
C GLU A 200 24.47 -8.05 2.57
N SER A 201 24.29 -8.83 3.64
CA SER A 201 24.22 -10.30 3.52
C SER A 201 22.95 -10.79 2.86
N ALA A 202 21.83 -10.10 3.08
CA ALA A 202 20.53 -10.43 2.52
C ALA A 202 20.51 -10.16 1.01
N PHE A 203 20.95 -8.97 0.58
CA PHE A 203 21.03 -8.67 -0.83
C PHE A 203 22.02 -9.56 -1.57
N THR A 204 23.20 -9.82 -0.98
CA THR A 204 24.16 -10.75 -1.60
C THR A 204 23.59 -12.17 -1.68
N GLY A 205 22.91 -12.62 -0.64
CA GLY A 205 22.32 -13.96 -0.57
C GLY A 205 21.06 -14.14 -1.41
N ALA A 206 20.42 -13.05 -1.82
CA ALA A 206 19.23 -13.01 -2.67
C ALA A 206 19.54 -12.80 -4.16
N GLN A 207 20.81 -12.64 -4.54
CA GLN A 207 21.17 -12.54 -5.95
C GLN A 207 20.84 -13.84 -6.68
N ILE A 208 20.11 -13.71 -7.79
CA ILE A 208 19.90 -14.79 -8.75
C ILE A 208 21.13 -14.81 -9.66
N THR A 209 21.85 -15.92 -9.71
CA THR A 209 23.01 -16.15 -10.57
C THR A 209 22.75 -17.34 -11.50
N PRO A 210 23.62 -17.59 -12.49
CA PRO A 210 23.50 -18.79 -13.33
C PRO A 210 23.52 -20.09 -12.54
N GLU A 211 24.04 -20.09 -11.31
CA GLU A 211 24.15 -21.24 -10.40
C GLU A 211 22.94 -21.39 -9.47
N THR A 212 22.11 -20.35 -9.31
CA THR A 212 20.94 -20.37 -8.43
C THR A 212 20.05 -21.58 -8.76
N PRO A 213 19.69 -22.42 -7.77
CA PRO A 213 18.77 -23.51 -8.01
C PRO A 213 17.41 -22.98 -8.45
N HIS A 214 16.75 -23.74 -9.31
CA HIS A 214 15.35 -23.54 -9.63
C HIS A 214 14.60 -24.81 -9.23
N ASP A 215 13.49 -24.62 -8.55
CA ASP A 215 12.71 -25.62 -7.80
C ASP A 215 11.48 -26.12 -8.58
N GLY A 216 11.30 -25.68 -9.82
CA GLY A 216 10.17 -26.09 -10.66
C GLY A 216 8.98 -25.14 -10.60
N VAL A 217 9.11 -23.98 -9.95
CA VAL A 217 8.09 -22.92 -9.89
C VAL A 217 8.42 -21.80 -10.89
N GLY A 218 7.62 -20.72 -10.96
CA GLY A 218 7.92 -19.60 -11.84
C GLY A 218 7.25 -19.62 -13.22
N PHE A 219 6.07 -20.24 -13.30
CA PHE A 219 5.33 -20.44 -14.55
C PHE A 219 4.97 -19.11 -15.22
N HIS A 220 4.57 -18.11 -14.44
CA HIS A 220 4.06 -16.85 -14.96
C HIS A 220 5.22 -15.99 -15.47
N GLY A 221 6.22 -15.74 -14.65
CA GLY A 221 7.46 -15.02 -14.95
C GLY A 221 8.24 -15.64 -16.09
N SER A 222 8.33 -16.97 -16.20
CA SER A 222 8.93 -17.63 -17.38
C SER A 222 8.17 -17.37 -18.67
N SER A 223 6.84 -17.24 -18.60
CA SER A 223 5.97 -16.93 -19.74
C SER A 223 6.05 -15.46 -20.14
N VAL A 224 6.09 -14.57 -19.14
CA VAL A 224 6.28 -13.12 -19.28
C VAL A 224 7.66 -12.82 -19.91
N ALA A 225 8.72 -13.44 -19.39
CA ALA A 225 10.09 -13.32 -19.91
C ALA A 225 10.19 -13.73 -21.39
N GLY A 226 9.58 -14.85 -21.77
CA GLY A 226 9.58 -15.29 -23.17
C GLY A 226 8.83 -14.37 -24.11
N THR A 227 7.71 -13.79 -23.64
CA THR A 227 6.95 -12.81 -24.43
C THR A 227 7.79 -11.56 -24.74
N ALA A 228 8.56 -11.09 -23.75
CA ALA A 228 9.42 -9.93 -23.90
C ALA A 228 10.64 -10.24 -24.80
N ALA A 229 11.40 -11.30 -24.50
CA ALA A 229 12.73 -11.50 -25.06
C ALA A 229 13.19 -12.97 -25.14
N ALA A 230 12.32 -13.93 -25.54
CA ALA A 230 12.82 -15.25 -25.96
C ALA A 230 13.83 -15.11 -27.12
N VAL A 231 14.89 -15.91 -27.06
CA VAL A 231 16.12 -15.78 -27.86
C VAL A 231 15.88 -16.28 -29.27
N SER A 232 16.36 -15.57 -30.30
CA SER A 232 16.37 -16.11 -31.67
C SER A 232 17.30 -17.32 -31.79
N ASN A 233 16.73 -18.53 -31.92
CA ASN A 233 17.50 -19.77 -32.05
C ASN A 233 16.70 -20.87 -32.80
N ASP A 234 17.17 -22.13 -32.76
CA ASP A 234 16.54 -23.26 -33.47
C ASP A 234 15.45 -23.98 -32.62
N LEU A 235 14.95 -23.35 -31.56
CA LEU A 235 13.95 -23.86 -30.61
C LEU A 235 12.83 -22.83 -30.44
N GLY A 236 11.63 -23.30 -30.12
CA GLY A 236 10.59 -22.42 -29.59
C GLY A 236 10.13 -21.33 -30.56
N GLY A 237 9.91 -20.14 -29.99
CA GLY A 237 9.48 -18.91 -30.65
C GLY A 237 10.38 -17.74 -30.24
N LEU A 238 10.08 -16.53 -30.71
CA LEU A 238 10.82 -15.32 -30.34
C LEU A 238 10.07 -14.45 -29.33
N GLY A 239 10.81 -13.67 -28.55
CA GLY A 239 10.28 -12.52 -27.84
C GLY A 239 10.17 -11.31 -28.78
N THR A 240 9.42 -10.29 -28.35
CA THR A 240 9.27 -9.05 -29.14
C THR A 240 10.62 -8.35 -29.36
N ALA A 241 11.47 -8.33 -28.33
CA ALA A 241 12.86 -7.86 -28.38
C ALA A 241 13.82 -9.02 -28.11
N TYR A 242 13.96 -9.93 -29.08
CA TYR A 242 14.77 -11.15 -28.92
C TYR A 242 16.27 -10.93 -28.71
N GLY A 243 16.77 -9.70 -28.88
CA GLY A 243 18.15 -9.29 -28.57
C GLY A 243 18.31 -8.56 -27.24
N ALA A 244 17.20 -8.23 -26.56
CA ALA A 244 17.24 -7.64 -25.23
C ALA A 244 17.65 -8.65 -24.17
N SER A 245 18.25 -8.14 -23.10
CA SER A 245 18.61 -8.90 -21.92
C SER A 245 17.46 -8.94 -20.91
N ILE A 246 17.28 -10.07 -20.23
CA ILE A 246 16.28 -10.31 -19.18
C ILE A 246 16.99 -10.31 -17.83
N VAL A 247 16.59 -9.43 -16.92
CA VAL A 247 17.02 -9.43 -15.52
C VAL A 247 15.89 -10.06 -14.68
N PRO A 248 16.11 -11.21 -14.03
CA PRO A 248 15.06 -11.82 -13.21
C PRO A 248 14.92 -11.02 -11.90
N LEU A 249 13.72 -10.53 -11.62
CA LEU A 249 13.37 -9.72 -10.46
C LEU A 249 12.23 -10.41 -9.71
N ALA A 250 12.53 -11.51 -9.01
CA ALA A 250 11.53 -12.34 -8.36
C ALA A 250 10.95 -11.66 -7.10
N ILE A 251 9.62 -11.75 -6.95
CA ILE A 251 8.86 -11.09 -5.86
C ILE A 251 7.82 -12.00 -5.20
N SER A 252 7.65 -13.21 -5.70
CA SER A 252 6.64 -14.15 -5.21
C SER A 252 7.19 -15.12 -4.18
N GLU A 253 6.35 -15.51 -3.23
CA GLU A 253 6.53 -16.74 -2.47
C GLU A 253 6.45 -17.97 -3.41
N PRO A 254 7.43 -18.90 -3.36
CA PRO A 254 7.52 -20.04 -4.29
C PRO A 254 6.35 -21.04 -4.29
N GLU A 255 5.68 -21.28 -3.16
CA GLU A 255 4.64 -22.31 -3.02
C GLU A 255 3.24 -21.85 -3.43
N ASP A 256 2.80 -20.67 -2.96
CA ASP A 256 1.44 -20.16 -3.15
C ASP A 256 1.34 -18.95 -4.10
N GLY A 257 2.49 -18.38 -4.51
CA GLY A 257 2.58 -17.28 -5.46
C GLY A 257 2.16 -15.92 -4.90
N ALA A 258 2.08 -15.77 -3.58
CA ALA A 258 1.83 -14.51 -2.90
C ALA A 258 2.94 -13.48 -3.20
N LEU A 259 2.55 -12.24 -3.51
CA LEU A 259 3.46 -11.11 -3.63
C LEU A 259 3.34 -10.26 -2.38
N VAL A 260 4.44 -10.02 -1.68
CA VAL A 260 4.46 -9.20 -0.47
C VAL A 260 5.10 -7.86 -0.80
N ASP A 261 4.58 -6.76 -0.26
CA ASP A 261 5.09 -5.41 -0.56
C ASP A 261 6.60 -5.30 -0.32
N THR A 262 7.11 -5.92 0.74
CA THR A 262 8.55 -5.95 1.07
C THR A 262 9.40 -6.54 -0.05
N ALA A 263 8.94 -7.62 -0.68
CA ALA A 263 9.65 -8.28 -1.78
C ALA A 263 9.62 -7.41 -3.04
N ILE A 264 8.48 -6.77 -3.33
CA ILE A 264 8.32 -5.80 -4.42
C ILE A 264 9.31 -4.64 -4.26
N VAL A 265 9.33 -4.01 -3.09
CA VAL A 265 10.17 -2.84 -2.81
C VAL A 265 11.65 -3.18 -2.98
N TYR A 266 12.12 -4.31 -2.44
CA TYR A 266 13.52 -4.69 -2.57
C TYR A 266 13.94 -5.00 -4.00
N SER A 267 13.11 -5.71 -4.73
CA SER A 267 13.35 -6.06 -6.11
C SER A 267 13.40 -4.81 -7.02
N ALA A 268 12.50 -3.85 -6.79
CA ALA A 268 12.52 -2.54 -7.45
C ALA A 268 13.77 -1.70 -7.10
N ILE A 269 14.19 -1.68 -5.83
CA ILE A 269 15.43 -1.00 -5.43
C ILE A 269 16.65 -1.62 -6.13
N PHE A 270 16.70 -2.96 -6.23
CA PHE A 270 17.75 -3.64 -6.99
C PHE A 270 17.68 -3.34 -8.49
N ALA A 271 16.49 -3.21 -9.08
CA ALA A 271 16.32 -2.84 -10.48
C ALA A 271 16.99 -1.49 -10.82
N VAL A 272 17.00 -0.56 -9.86
CA VAL A 272 17.68 0.73 -10.00
C VAL A 272 19.17 0.62 -9.66
N LEU A 273 19.51 0.07 -8.50
CA LEU A 273 20.85 0.15 -7.91
C LEU A 273 21.79 -1.00 -8.31
N GLY A 274 21.26 -2.13 -8.79
CA GLY A 274 22.04 -3.31 -9.11
C GLY A 274 22.72 -3.98 -7.90
N PRO A 275 23.74 -4.83 -8.14
CA PRO A 275 24.36 -5.66 -7.11
C PRO A 275 25.33 -4.94 -6.16
N ASP A 276 25.87 -3.78 -6.55
CA ASP A 276 26.83 -3.04 -5.74
C ASP A 276 26.10 -1.96 -4.92
N LEU A 277 25.62 -2.37 -3.75
CA LEU A 277 24.86 -1.59 -2.78
C LEU A 277 25.63 -0.45 -2.06
N GLU A 278 26.67 0.15 -2.64
CA GLU A 278 27.28 1.32 -1.98
C GLU A 278 26.34 2.54 -2.10
N LEU A 279 25.38 2.58 -1.16
CA LEU A 279 24.50 3.68 -0.83
C LEU A 279 25.34 4.92 -0.49
N GLY A 280 25.67 5.71 -1.53
CA GLY A 280 26.26 7.03 -1.38
C GLY A 280 27.79 7.14 -1.37
N GLY A 281 28.52 6.16 -1.93
CA GLY A 281 29.98 6.26 -2.19
C GLY A 281 30.31 6.72 -3.62
N ASP A 282 31.46 7.39 -3.80
CA ASP A 282 32.01 7.95 -5.06
C ASP A 282 32.54 6.88 -6.04
N ASP A 283 32.35 5.58 -5.74
CA ASP A 283 32.87 4.43 -6.50
C ASP A 283 31.72 3.43 -6.84
N ARG A 284 30.74 3.86 -7.64
CA ARG A 284 29.58 3.05 -8.06
C ARG A 284 29.92 1.98 -9.11
N ALA A 285 29.09 0.93 -9.21
CA ALA A 285 29.13 -0.08 -10.28
C ALA A 285 29.04 0.57 -11.68
N PRO A 286 29.62 -0.04 -12.73
CA PRO A 286 29.33 0.36 -14.10
C PRO A 286 27.82 0.21 -14.40
N GLY A 287 27.14 1.31 -14.79
CA GLY A 287 25.69 1.31 -15.03
C GLY A 287 24.83 1.73 -13.83
N THR A 288 25.41 2.41 -12.82
CA THR A 288 24.69 3.07 -11.70
C THR A 288 25.22 4.48 -11.41
N ASP A 289 26.14 4.97 -12.24
CA ASP A 289 26.55 6.38 -12.33
C ASP A 289 25.41 7.17 -13.01
N PRO A 290 25.04 8.40 -12.56
CA PRO A 290 24.22 9.32 -13.36
C PRO A 290 24.76 9.53 -14.79
N GLU A 291 26.03 9.24 -15.09
CA GLU A 291 26.58 9.19 -16.46
C GLU A 291 26.29 7.88 -17.24
N THR A 292 25.70 6.84 -16.62
CA THR A 292 25.45 5.51 -17.24
C THR A 292 24.05 4.90 -17.03
N GLY A 293 23.16 5.54 -16.26
CA GLY A 293 21.75 5.13 -16.09
C GLY A 293 21.49 4.08 -14.99
N PRO A 294 20.26 3.56 -14.86
CA PRO A 294 19.86 2.52 -13.90
C PRO A 294 20.34 1.10 -14.29
N TYR A 295 20.30 0.14 -13.35
CA TYR A 295 20.69 -1.26 -13.60
C TYR A 295 19.76 -2.00 -14.57
N VAL A 296 18.49 -1.62 -14.66
CA VAL A 296 17.60 -2.04 -15.76
C VAL A 296 17.03 -0.82 -16.44
N HIS A 297 16.83 -0.89 -17.75
CA HIS A 297 16.26 0.22 -18.53
C HIS A 297 14.73 0.19 -18.49
N ILE A 298 14.15 -1.01 -18.43
CA ILE A 298 12.70 -1.24 -18.41
C ILE A 298 12.39 -2.21 -17.29
N VAL A 299 11.30 -1.98 -16.55
CA VAL A 299 10.69 -2.98 -15.66
C VAL A 299 9.30 -3.32 -16.18
N ASN A 300 9.05 -4.61 -16.41
CA ASN A 300 7.73 -5.14 -16.71
C ASN A 300 7.06 -5.63 -15.42
N MET A 301 5.82 -5.18 -15.18
CA MET A 301 4.99 -5.52 -14.04
C MET A 301 3.68 -6.18 -14.51
N SER A 302 3.66 -7.51 -14.51
CA SER A 302 2.47 -8.29 -14.88
C SER A 302 1.66 -8.72 -13.65
N TRP A 303 1.52 -7.81 -12.69
CA TRP A 303 0.82 -7.98 -11.42
C TRP A 303 0.08 -6.69 -11.04
N GLY A 304 -0.86 -6.77 -10.10
CA GLY A 304 -1.57 -5.60 -9.58
C GLY A 304 -2.66 -5.97 -8.58
N SER A 305 -3.27 -4.96 -8.00
CA SER A 305 -4.34 -5.03 -7.01
C SER A 305 -5.38 -3.93 -7.24
N ASP A 306 -6.47 -3.95 -6.48
CA ASP A 306 -7.56 -2.96 -6.56
C ASP A 306 -7.41 -1.84 -5.50
N PHE A 307 -6.35 -1.86 -4.68
CA PHE A 307 -6.15 -0.91 -3.58
C PHE A 307 -4.84 -0.13 -3.75
N TYR A 308 -4.88 1.13 -3.34
CA TYR A 308 -3.71 2.00 -3.36
C TYR A 308 -2.80 1.68 -2.17
N SER A 309 -1.50 1.59 -2.41
CA SER A 309 -0.47 1.50 -1.37
C SER A 309 0.54 2.63 -1.57
N GLN A 310 0.83 3.35 -0.50
CA GLN A 310 1.75 4.47 -0.56
C GLN A 310 3.20 3.99 -0.74
N ILE A 311 3.60 2.86 -0.15
CA ILE A 311 4.96 2.32 -0.38
C ILE A 311 5.18 1.88 -1.83
N ILE A 312 4.15 1.30 -2.46
CA ILE A 312 4.22 0.93 -3.88
C ILE A 312 4.31 2.18 -4.75
N LYS A 313 3.52 3.23 -4.48
CA LYS A 313 3.65 4.51 -5.18
C LYS A 313 5.04 5.12 -5.03
N ASP A 314 5.54 5.24 -3.79
CA ASP A 314 6.87 5.79 -3.49
C ASP A 314 7.97 5.01 -4.26
N THR A 315 7.79 3.69 -4.40
CA THR A 315 8.69 2.81 -5.15
C THR A 315 8.62 3.03 -6.67
N MET A 316 7.42 3.19 -7.24
CA MET A 316 7.26 3.49 -8.66
C MET A 316 7.88 4.86 -9.00
N ASP A 317 7.61 5.89 -8.19
CA ASP A 317 8.19 7.22 -8.36
C ASP A 317 9.71 7.21 -8.26
N PHE A 318 10.27 6.38 -7.36
CA PHE A 318 11.72 6.21 -7.26
C PHE A 318 12.33 5.61 -8.53
N MET A 319 11.69 4.61 -9.14
CA MET A 319 12.15 4.01 -10.39
C MET A 319 12.04 4.99 -11.57
N LEU A 320 10.91 5.70 -11.70
CA LEU A 320 10.71 6.71 -12.75
C LEU A 320 11.73 7.86 -12.63
N ALA A 321 11.94 8.38 -11.42
CA ALA A 321 12.94 9.41 -11.15
C ALA A 321 14.38 8.95 -11.43
N SER A 322 14.61 7.64 -11.44
CA SER A 322 15.89 7.02 -11.79
C SER A 322 16.05 6.71 -13.28
N GLY A 323 15.06 7.07 -14.12
CA GLY A 323 15.09 6.88 -15.56
C GLY A 323 14.67 5.48 -16.03
N VAL A 324 14.00 4.70 -15.18
CA VAL A 324 13.48 3.38 -15.56
C VAL A 324 12.13 3.54 -16.26
N VAL A 325 11.96 2.91 -17.42
CA VAL A 325 10.66 2.81 -18.10
C VAL A 325 9.83 1.72 -17.42
N LEU A 326 8.63 2.06 -16.96
CA LEU A 326 7.75 1.12 -16.27
C LEU A 326 6.59 0.71 -17.17
N VAL A 327 6.43 -0.58 -17.43
CA VAL A 327 5.34 -1.13 -18.26
C VAL A 327 4.51 -2.09 -17.41
N THR A 328 3.19 -1.89 -17.40
CA THR A 328 2.28 -2.59 -16.48
C THR A 328 1.07 -3.18 -17.21
N SER A 329 0.62 -4.34 -16.73
CA SER A 329 -0.62 -4.93 -17.21
C SER A 329 -1.84 -4.16 -16.68
N ALA A 330 -2.87 -3.98 -17.51
CA ALA A 330 -4.09 -3.27 -17.10
C ALA A 330 -4.93 -4.00 -16.06
N GLY A 331 -4.73 -5.31 -15.88
CA GLY A 331 -5.57 -6.17 -15.04
C GLY A 331 -6.57 -7.01 -15.84
N ASN A 332 -7.10 -8.06 -15.19
CA ASN A 332 -7.95 -9.10 -15.81
C ASN A 332 -9.36 -9.15 -15.21
N THR A 333 -9.84 -8.04 -14.64
CA THR A 333 -11.16 -7.92 -14.00
C THR A 333 -11.91 -6.80 -14.72
N PRO A 334 -12.72 -7.06 -15.76
CA PRO A 334 -13.11 -6.08 -16.79
C PRO A 334 -13.90 -4.86 -16.24
N THR A 335 -13.17 -3.94 -15.63
CA THR A 335 -13.59 -2.80 -14.84
C THR A 335 -13.04 -1.52 -15.45
N GLU A 336 -13.68 -0.41 -15.10
CA GLU A 336 -13.20 0.96 -15.31
C GLU A 336 -12.66 1.58 -14.01
N GLY A 337 -12.75 0.83 -12.90
CA GLY A 337 -12.27 1.24 -11.59
C GLY A 337 -10.76 1.04 -11.40
N PRO A 338 -10.23 1.51 -10.26
CA PRO A 338 -8.80 1.60 -10.00
C PRO A 338 -8.10 0.23 -10.05
N SER A 339 -6.87 0.23 -10.53
CA SER A 339 -5.94 -0.89 -10.41
C SER A 339 -4.52 -0.37 -10.22
N PHE A 340 -3.84 -0.83 -9.19
CA PHE A 340 -2.49 -0.38 -8.82
C PHE A 340 -1.48 -1.53 -8.95
N PRO A 341 -0.24 -1.27 -9.40
CA PRO A 341 0.30 0.04 -9.73
C PRO A 341 -0.15 0.59 -11.09
N ALA A 342 -1.01 -0.12 -11.85
CA ALA A 342 -1.35 0.24 -13.22
C ALA A 342 -1.87 1.67 -13.46
N TRP A 343 -2.46 2.30 -12.44
CA TRP A 343 -2.96 3.68 -12.45
C TRP A 343 -2.00 4.70 -11.84
N ASN A 344 -0.82 4.28 -11.37
CA ASN A 344 0.18 5.23 -10.91
C ASN A 344 0.72 6.03 -12.11
N PRO A 345 0.89 7.35 -11.99
CA PRO A 345 1.29 8.18 -13.12
C PRO A 345 2.69 7.83 -13.62
N GLY A 346 2.86 7.88 -14.94
CA GLY A 346 4.15 7.72 -15.61
C GLY A 346 4.47 6.28 -16.00
N LEU A 347 3.59 5.34 -15.66
CA LEU A 347 3.64 3.96 -16.12
C LEU A 347 2.97 3.84 -17.50
N ILE A 348 3.39 2.86 -18.29
CA ILE A 348 2.74 2.50 -19.56
C ILE A 348 1.76 1.37 -19.29
N ASN A 349 0.46 1.69 -19.23
CA ASN A 349 -0.62 0.77 -18.90
C ASN A 349 -1.20 0.08 -20.14
N VAL A 350 -1.12 -1.25 -20.17
CA VAL A 350 -1.36 -2.04 -21.38
C VAL A 350 -2.60 -2.95 -21.27
N ALA A 351 -3.57 -2.69 -22.13
CA ALA A 351 -4.74 -3.55 -22.33
C ALA A 351 -4.44 -4.76 -23.22
N ALA A 352 -5.28 -5.81 -23.10
CA ALA A 352 -5.15 -7.03 -23.88
C ALA A 352 -6.10 -7.06 -25.08
N THR A 353 -5.59 -7.55 -26.21
CA THR A 353 -6.35 -7.77 -27.45
C THR A 353 -6.38 -9.23 -27.88
N THR A 354 -7.42 -9.56 -28.65
CA THR A 354 -7.53 -10.76 -29.45
C THR A 354 -6.79 -10.58 -30.78
N ALA A 355 -6.62 -11.67 -31.51
CA ALA A 355 -6.08 -11.65 -32.87
C ALA A 355 -6.99 -10.97 -33.92
N GLN A 356 -8.13 -10.42 -33.52
CA GLN A 356 -9.07 -9.66 -34.37
C GLN A 356 -8.97 -8.16 -34.14
N ASP A 357 -7.96 -7.69 -33.42
CA ASP A 357 -7.77 -6.28 -33.04
C ASP A 357 -8.86 -5.78 -32.06
N GLU A 358 -9.53 -6.69 -31.34
CA GLU A 358 -10.58 -6.39 -30.37
C GLU A 358 -10.04 -6.53 -28.94
N ARG A 359 -10.48 -5.67 -27.99
CA ARG A 359 -10.17 -5.86 -26.56
C ARG A 359 -10.70 -7.22 -26.07
N THR A 360 -9.91 -7.96 -25.30
CA THR A 360 -10.36 -9.23 -24.71
C THR A 360 -11.48 -9.01 -23.69
N SER A 361 -12.29 -10.05 -23.43
CA SER A 361 -13.40 -9.93 -22.47
C SER A 361 -12.96 -9.71 -21.01
N PHE A 362 -11.72 -10.06 -20.67
CA PHE A 362 -11.17 -9.96 -19.31
C PHE A 362 -10.39 -8.66 -19.05
N SER A 363 -9.82 -8.03 -20.08
CA SER A 363 -8.96 -6.83 -19.89
C SER A 363 -9.71 -5.71 -19.18
N ASN A 364 -9.07 -5.03 -18.24
CA ASN A 364 -9.58 -3.73 -17.77
C ASN A 364 -9.67 -2.74 -18.94
N ARG A 365 -10.47 -1.69 -18.76
CA ARG A 365 -10.77 -0.67 -19.77
C ARG A 365 -10.93 0.70 -19.11
N GLY A 366 -10.74 1.77 -19.85
CA GLY A 366 -10.93 3.14 -19.35
C GLY A 366 -9.97 4.12 -19.99
N LEU A 367 -10.08 5.38 -19.59
CA LEU A 367 -9.22 6.45 -20.09
C LEU A 367 -7.80 6.43 -19.50
N HIS A 368 -7.55 5.61 -18.48
CA HIS A 368 -6.22 5.37 -17.89
C HIS A 368 -5.32 4.45 -18.72
N LEU A 369 -5.84 3.82 -19.79
CA LEU A 369 -5.03 2.97 -20.67
C LEU A 369 -4.14 3.82 -21.57
N ASP A 370 -2.88 3.43 -21.74
CA ASP A 370 -1.98 4.04 -22.72
C ASP A 370 -2.12 3.41 -24.10
N VAL A 371 -2.01 2.09 -24.16
CA VAL A 371 -2.00 1.30 -25.40
C VAL A 371 -2.57 -0.08 -25.15
N ALA A 372 -2.72 -0.87 -26.21
CA ALA A 372 -3.07 -2.27 -26.14
C ALA A 372 -2.06 -3.15 -26.88
N ALA A 373 -1.98 -4.42 -26.51
CA ALA A 373 -1.14 -5.40 -27.17
C ALA A 373 -1.81 -6.79 -27.17
N PRO A 374 -1.33 -7.76 -27.96
CA PRO A 374 -1.78 -9.15 -27.91
C PRO A 374 -1.85 -9.70 -26.48
N GLY A 375 -2.97 -10.31 -26.08
CA GLY A 375 -3.09 -10.93 -24.74
C GLY A 375 -3.97 -12.17 -24.67
N GLU A 376 -4.52 -12.64 -25.79
CA GLU A 376 -5.31 -13.89 -25.86
C GLU A 376 -4.59 -14.93 -26.72
N ASN A 377 -4.41 -16.13 -26.19
CA ASN A 377 -3.84 -17.28 -26.86
C ASN A 377 -2.42 -16.99 -27.38
N ILE A 378 -1.56 -16.52 -26.47
CA ILE A 378 -0.18 -16.15 -26.74
C ILE A 378 0.70 -17.38 -26.56
N TRP A 379 1.50 -17.72 -27.59
CA TRP A 379 2.46 -18.84 -27.56
C TRP A 379 3.80 -18.39 -27.00
N VAL A 380 4.20 -18.97 -25.87
CA VAL A 380 5.34 -18.51 -25.04
C VAL A 380 6.05 -19.67 -24.36
N THR A 381 7.26 -19.41 -23.87
CA THR A 381 7.98 -20.30 -22.96
C THR A 381 7.18 -20.54 -21.68
N THR A 382 7.43 -21.65 -21.01
CA THR A 382 6.91 -21.88 -19.67
C THR A 382 7.91 -22.68 -18.83
N THR A 383 7.69 -22.75 -17.52
CA THR A 383 8.57 -23.48 -16.62
C THR A 383 8.64 -24.95 -16.99
N ARG A 384 9.86 -25.51 -17.07
CA ARG A 384 10.04 -26.95 -17.21
C ARG A 384 9.74 -27.65 -15.89
N ASN A 385 9.04 -28.78 -15.97
CA ASN A 385 8.60 -29.54 -14.80
C ASN A 385 9.75 -30.38 -14.20
N CYS A 386 10.79 -29.70 -13.71
CA CYS A 386 12.00 -30.30 -13.17
C CYS A 386 12.68 -29.42 -12.11
N ILE A 387 13.36 -30.06 -11.16
CA ILE A 387 14.12 -29.41 -10.09
C ILE A 387 15.61 -29.43 -10.43
N TYR A 388 16.28 -28.28 -10.35
CA TYR A 388 17.74 -28.15 -10.46
C TYR A 388 18.43 -28.45 -9.14
N ALA A 389 18.61 -29.74 -8.84
CA ALA A 389 19.44 -30.14 -7.70
C ALA A 389 20.94 -29.89 -7.94
N THR A 390 21.37 -29.65 -9.20
CA THR A 390 22.76 -29.40 -9.59
C THR A 390 22.86 -28.22 -10.58
N PRO A 391 23.93 -27.40 -10.51
CA PRO A 391 24.09 -26.24 -11.39
C PRO A 391 24.16 -26.54 -12.89
N ASP A 392 24.34 -27.80 -13.28
CA ASP A 392 24.52 -28.22 -14.67
C ASP A 392 23.20 -28.58 -15.39
N GLY A 393 22.04 -28.50 -14.71
CA GLY A 393 20.73 -28.77 -15.32
C GLY A 393 20.47 -30.21 -15.73
N SER A 394 21.35 -31.14 -15.34
CA SER A 394 21.29 -32.55 -15.77
C SER A 394 20.04 -33.30 -15.30
N SER A 395 19.26 -32.75 -14.37
CA SER A 395 17.99 -33.31 -13.88
C SER A 395 16.78 -33.01 -14.77
N CYS A 396 16.87 -32.07 -15.71
CA CYS A 396 15.74 -31.55 -16.49
C CYS A 396 15.52 -32.17 -17.88
N GLY A 397 16.40 -33.08 -18.33
CA GLY A 397 16.32 -33.65 -19.68
C GLY A 397 16.44 -32.60 -20.81
N ASP A 398 16.12 -32.98 -22.05
CA ASP A 398 16.05 -32.09 -23.22
C ASP A 398 14.66 -31.43 -23.37
N GLU A 399 13.97 -31.16 -22.25
CA GLU A 399 12.64 -30.57 -22.29
C GLU A 399 12.73 -29.08 -22.65
N ASN A 400 12.01 -28.66 -23.69
CA ASN A 400 11.75 -27.26 -24.00
C ASN A 400 10.24 -27.08 -23.74
N ALA A 401 9.86 -26.29 -22.75
CA ALA A 401 8.47 -26.20 -22.30
C ALA A 401 7.84 -24.91 -22.85
N TYR A 402 6.69 -25.07 -23.51
CA TYR A 402 5.92 -23.97 -24.10
C TYR A 402 4.43 -24.14 -23.81
N THR A 403 3.69 -23.03 -23.80
CA THR A 403 2.24 -23.03 -23.60
C THR A 403 1.55 -21.93 -24.39
N TYR A 404 0.24 -22.08 -24.56
CA TYR A 404 -0.65 -20.96 -24.84
C TYR A 404 -1.17 -20.38 -23.54
N ILE A 405 -1.32 -19.06 -23.48
CA ILE A 405 -1.79 -18.37 -22.29
C ILE A 405 -2.56 -17.08 -22.61
N ASP A 406 -3.47 -16.72 -21.72
CA ASP A 406 -4.28 -15.50 -21.80
C ASP A 406 -3.95 -14.58 -20.61
N GLY A 407 -4.01 -13.27 -20.84
CA GLY A 407 -3.93 -12.25 -19.80
C GLY A 407 -3.31 -10.96 -20.31
N THR A 408 -3.67 -9.84 -19.68
CA THR A 408 -2.93 -8.56 -19.84
C THR A 408 -1.47 -8.70 -19.41
N SER A 409 -1.16 -9.71 -18.59
CA SER A 409 0.19 -10.15 -18.23
C SER A 409 1.10 -10.48 -19.42
N PHE A 410 0.56 -10.71 -20.63
CA PHE A 410 1.34 -10.99 -21.85
C PHE A 410 1.34 -9.80 -22.81
N SER A 411 0.34 -8.93 -22.71
CA SER A 411 0.30 -7.65 -23.42
C SER A 411 1.37 -6.68 -22.88
N SER A 412 1.53 -6.64 -21.56
CA SER A 412 2.57 -5.86 -20.88
C SER A 412 4.00 -6.20 -21.36
N PRO A 413 4.49 -7.45 -21.30
CA PRO A 413 5.85 -7.79 -21.73
C PRO A 413 6.06 -7.70 -23.23
N ALA A 414 5.02 -7.90 -24.05
CA ALA A 414 5.12 -7.61 -25.48
C ALA A 414 5.40 -6.12 -25.72
N THR A 415 4.70 -5.24 -24.99
CA THR A 415 4.93 -3.79 -25.01
C THR A 415 6.30 -3.43 -24.41
N ALA A 416 6.74 -4.08 -23.33
CA ALA A 416 8.08 -3.89 -22.78
C ALA A 416 9.18 -4.27 -23.79
N GLY A 417 8.96 -5.32 -24.59
CA GLY A 417 9.82 -5.63 -25.73
C GLY A 417 9.80 -4.52 -26.78
N ALA A 418 8.63 -3.98 -27.15
CA ALA A 418 8.56 -2.84 -28.06
C ALA A 418 9.27 -1.58 -27.52
N ALA A 419 9.15 -1.30 -26.22
CA ALA A 419 9.90 -0.26 -25.53
C ALA A 419 11.43 -0.50 -25.63
N ALA A 420 11.88 -1.74 -25.49
CA ALA A 420 13.30 -2.06 -25.67
C ALA A 420 13.79 -1.82 -27.09
N LEU A 421 12.97 -2.10 -28.10
CA LEU A 421 13.28 -1.75 -29.50
C LEU A 421 13.37 -0.23 -29.69
N ILE A 422 12.48 0.55 -29.09
CA ILE A 422 12.52 2.03 -29.13
C ILE A 422 13.80 2.57 -28.50
N LEU A 423 14.15 2.07 -27.31
CA LEU A 423 15.36 2.50 -26.59
C LEU A 423 16.62 2.16 -27.39
N GLU A 424 16.74 0.96 -27.97
CA GLU A 424 17.90 0.62 -28.82
C GLU A 424 17.98 1.52 -30.05
N ALA A 425 16.85 1.73 -30.74
CA ALA A 425 16.79 2.51 -31.99
C ALA A 425 17.26 3.97 -31.81
N SER A 426 17.10 4.52 -30.61
CA SER A 426 17.45 5.89 -30.25
C SER A 426 18.72 6.02 -29.41
N ALA A 427 19.29 4.90 -28.94
CA ALA A 427 20.41 4.89 -28.01
C ALA A 427 21.66 5.57 -28.58
N GLU A 428 22.25 6.45 -27.77
CA GLU A 428 23.62 6.90 -28.01
C GLU A 428 24.60 5.86 -27.48
N ARG A 429 25.68 5.62 -28.23
CA ARG A 429 26.71 4.66 -27.86
C ARG A 429 28.11 5.25 -27.92
N ASP A 430 28.95 4.85 -26.97
CA ASP A 430 30.37 5.19 -26.96
C ASP A 430 31.16 4.43 -28.05
N ALA A 431 32.48 4.64 -28.12
CA ALA A 431 33.33 4.01 -29.11
C ALA A 431 33.50 2.49 -28.89
N GLU A 432 33.18 2.02 -27.69
CA GLU A 432 33.22 0.64 -27.24
C GLU A 432 31.87 -0.08 -27.48
N GLY A 433 30.82 0.67 -27.81
CA GLY A 433 29.48 0.18 -28.11
C GLY A 433 28.54 0.15 -26.90
N ASN A 434 28.97 0.69 -25.76
CA ASN A 434 28.13 0.80 -24.56
C ASN A 434 27.11 1.92 -24.74
N ILE A 435 25.90 1.72 -24.23
CA ILE A 435 24.86 2.74 -24.20
C ILE A 435 25.27 3.84 -23.22
N THR A 436 25.21 5.09 -23.66
CA THR A 436 25.54 6.28 -22.85
C THR A 436 24.33 7.16 -22.57
N ASP A 437 23.31 7.07 -23.42
CA ASP A 437 22.06 7.82 -23.25
C ASP A 437 20.92 7.09 -23.97
N VAL A 438 19.72 7.20 -23.42
CA VAL A 438 18.48 6.62 -23.97
C VAL A 438 17.31 7.57 -23.71
N LEU A 439 16.21 7.37 -24.45
CA LEU A 439 14.98 8.13 -24.25
C LEU A 439 14.41 7.94 -22.83
N SER A 440 13.74 8.98 -22.33
CA SER A 440 13.01 8.94 -21.07
C SER A 440 11.75 8.06 -21.16
N ALA A 441 11.16 7.73 -20.00
CA ALA A 441 9.92 6.96 -19.94
C ALA A 441 8.77 7.68 -20.66
N ALA A 442 8.67 9.00 -20.51
CA ALA A 442 7.69 9.82 -21.21
C ALA A 442 7.86 9.73 -22.74
N GLN A 443 9.09 9.87 -23.25
CA GLN A 443 9.37 9.79 -24.69
C GLN A 443 9.06 8.41 -25.27
N VAL A 444 9.37 7.34 -24.54
CA VAL A 444 9.02 5.97 -24.96
C VAL A 444 7.51 5.78 -25.00
N GLY A 445 6.80 6.19 -23.94
CA GLY A 445 5.33 6.16 -23.89
C GLY A 445 4.70 6.97 -25.04
N HIS A 446 5.24 8.16 -25.31
CA HIS A 446 4.79 9.02 -26.40
C HIS A 446 4.93 8.34 -27.77
N ILE A 447 6.10 7.74 -28.07
CA ILE A 447 6.31 7.04 -29.34
C ILE A 447 5.35 5.85 -29.47
N LEU A 448 5.13 5.09 -28.40
CA LEU A 448 4.18 3.97 -28.41
C LEU A 448 2.76 4.44 -28.73
N ARG A 449 2.31 5.54 -28.10
CA ARG A 449 0.97 6.12 -28.33
C ARG A 449 0.85 6.74 -29.72
N GLU A 450 1.84 7.52 -30.15
CA GLU A 450 1.86 8.22 -31.46
C GLU A 450 1.77 7.22 -32.63
N THR A 451 2.44 6.07 -32.50
CA THR A 451 2.59 5.10 -33.58
C THR A 451 1.60 3.93 -33.52
N ALA A 452 0.77 3.88 -32.47
CA ALA A 452 -0.19 2.80 -32.26
C ALA A 452 -1.15 2.65 -33.44
N PHE A 453 -1.42 1.39 -33.81
CA PHE A 453 -2.39 1.05 -34.83
C PHE A 453 -3.82 1.12 -34.28
N GLN A 454 -4.65 1.97 -34.88
CA GLN A 454 -6.07 2.07 -34.58
C GLN A 454 -6.89 1.24 -35.59
N PRO A 455 -7.62 0.19 -35.15
CA PRO A 455 -8.50 -0.59 -36.02
C PRO A 455 -9.73 0.21 -36.48
N ASP A 456 -10.46 -0.29 -37.48
CA ASP A 456 -11.62 0.42 -38.06
C ASP A 456 -12.73 0.76 -37.03
N ASP A 457 -12.94 -0.10 -36.03
CA ASP A 457 -13.90 0.07 -34.92
C ASP A 457 -13.19 0.50 -33.61
N TYR A 458 -12.12 1.30 -33.72
CA TYR A 458 -11.32 1.78 -32.58
C TYR A 458 -12.17 2.46 -31.49
N ASP A 459 -11.89 2.06 -30.25
CA ASP A 459 -12.45 2.63 -29.02
C ASP A 459 -11.30 2.91 -28.05
N ARG A 460 -11.03 4.20 -27.81
CA ARG A 460 -9.99 4.69 -26.89
C ARG A 460 -10.12 4.13 -25.48
N SER A 461 -11.37 3.96 -25.01
CA SER A 461 -11.61 3.39 -23.69
C SER A 461 -11.29 1.90 -23.62
N ALA A 462 -11.22 1.22 -24.76
CA ALA A 462 -10.91 -0.21 -24.83
C ALA A 462 -9.45 -0.50 -25.14
N LEU A 463 -8.78 0.36 -25.91
CA LEU A 463 -7.47 0.07 -26.51
C LEU A 463 -6.37 1.09 -26.20
N GLY A 464 -6.62 2.09 -25.34
CA GLY A 464 -5.67 3.21 -25.24
C GLY A 464 -5.57 3.95 -26.57
N ALA A 465 -4.41 4.49 -26.91
CA ALA A 465 -4.13 5.11 -28.20
C ALA A 465 -4.22 4.15 -29.40
N GLY A 466 -4.24 2.83 -29.15
CA GLY A 466 -4.33 1.77 -30.16
C GLY A 466 -3.44 0.58 -29.82
N ILE A 467 -3.30 -0.34 -30.78
CA ILE A 467 -2.46 -1.54 -30.64
C ILE A 467 -1.02 -1.18 -30.97
N VAL A 468 -0.07 -1.56 -30.11
CA VAL A 468 1.37 -1.30 -30.33
C VAL A 468 1.84 -1.80 -31.70
N ASP A 469 2.48 -0.93 -32.48
CA ASP A 469 3.11 -1.22 -33.77
C ASP A 469 4.63 -1.05 -33.65
N SER A 470 5.35 -2.15 -33.42
CA SER A 470 6.79 -2.15 -33.19
C SER A 470 7.58 -1.59 -34.38
N GLN A 471 7.13 -1.82 -35.61
CA GLN A 471 7.81 -1.30 -36.80
C GLN A 471 7.69 0.22 -36.85
N ALA A 472 6.47 0.75 -36.71
CA ALA A 472 6.24 2.18 -36.74
C ALA A 472 6.97 2.89 -35.60
N ALA A 473 6.95 2.31 -34.40
CA ALA A 473 7.67 2.82 -33.23
C ALA A 473 9.20 2.89 -33.45
N VAL A 474 9.81 1.83 -33.98
CA VAL A 474 11.26 1.82 -34.29
C VAL A 474 11.62 2.86 -35.35
N VAL A 475 10.83 2.95 -36.43
CA VAL A 475 11.07 3.95 -37.47
C VAL A 475 11.00 5.37 -36.89
N ARG A 476 10.01 5.64 -36.04
CA ARG A 476 9.88 6.94 -35.37
C ARG A 476 11.04 7.24 -34.41
N ALA A 477 11.52 6.23 -33.68
CA ALA A 477 12.65 6.35 -32.77
C ALA A 477 13.98 6.60 -33.51
N LEU A 478 14.21 5.94 -34.66
CA LEU A 478 15.37 6.18 -35.52
C LEU A 478 15.44 7.62 -36.05
N GLU A 479 14.29 8.29 -36.17
CA GLU A 479 14.19 9.67 -36.62
C GLU A 479 14.48 10.69 -35.50
N HIS A 480 14.56 10.27 -34.23
CA HIS A 480 14.69 11.14 -33.05
C HIS A 480 15.85 12.15 -33.17
N ALA A 481 17.02 11.72 -33.64
CA ALA A 481 18.18 12.60 -33.80
C ALA A 481 17.97 13.77 -34.78
N THR A 482 17.00 13.64 -35.69
CA THR A 482 16.64 14.66 -36.70
C THR A 482 15.29 15.31 -36.48
N ASP A 483 14.38 14.62 -35.79
CA ASP A 483 13.04 15.06 -35.41
C ASP A 483 12.77 14.61 -33.95
N PRO A 484 13.30 15.38 -32.97
CA PRO A 484 13.26 14.99 -31.57
C PRO A 484 11.83 14.83 -31.05
N VAL A 485 11.60 13.80 -30.27
CA VAL A 485 10.41 13.68 -29.41
C VAL A 485 10.66 14.56 -28.19
N GLU A 486 9.74 15.46 -27.87
CA GLU A 486 9.86 16.28 -26.68
C GLU A 486 9.91 15.40 -25.43
N ASP A 487 10.76 15.78 -24.48
CA ASP A 487 10.82 15.08 -23.20
C ASP A 487 9.53 15.33 -22.39
N GLY A 488 9.23 14.44 -21.46
CA GLY A 488 8.16 14.65 -20.51
C GLY A 488 8.55 15.65 -19.43
N GLY A 489 7.58 16.02 -18.60
CA GLY A 489 7.79 16.80 -17.38
C GLY A 489 7.27 16.08 -16.16
N SER A 490 7.41 16.72 -15.00
CA SER A 490 6.72 16.31 -13.78
C SER A 490 5.79 17.41 -13.30
N LEU A 491 4.71 17.04 -12.64
CA LEU A 491 3.80 17.95 -11.97
C LEU A 491 3.75 17.59 -10.48
N ALA A 492 4.04 18.58 -9.66
CA ALA A 492 3.92 18.52 -8.21
C ALA A 492 2.75 19.43 -7.80
N VAL A 493 1.71 18.86 -7.21
CA VAL A 493 0.49 19.56 -6.82
C VAL A 493 0.47 19.73 -5.31
N ASP A 494 0.68 20.95 -4.84
CA ASP A 494 0.56 21.34 -3.45
C ASP A 494 -0.90 21.69 -3.16
N VAL A 495 -1.64 20.79 -2.53
CA VAL A 495 -3.04 21.06 -2.19
C VAL A 495 -3.11 21.72 -0.83
N VAL A 496 -3.72 22.90 -0.79
CA VAL A 496 -3.80 23.73 0.40
C VAL A 496 -5.24 24.13 0.70
N LEU A 497 -5.51 24.50 1.94
CA LEU A 497 -6.81 24.99 2.37
C LEU A 497 -7.09 26.37 1.77
N GLU A 498 -8.27 26.58 1.16
CA GLU A 498 -8.61 27.88 0.55
C GLU A 498 -8.65 29.01 1.58
N SER A 499 -9.12 28.74 2.80
CA SER A 499 -9.18 29.72 3.88
C SER A 499 -7.79 30.06 4.46
N ASN A 500 -6.83 29.15 4.36
CA ASN A 500 -5.45 29.33 4.81
C ASN A 500 -4.45 28.57 3.91
N PRO A 501 -3.90 29.22 2.87
CA PRO A 501 -2.98 28.57 1.91
C PRO A 501 -1.62 28.13 2.47
N GLU A 502 -1.34 28.34 3.76
CA GLU A 502 -0.15 27.79 4.44
C GLU A 502 -0.41 26.37 4.98
N VAL A 503 -1.68 25.95 5.07
CA VAL A 503 -2.10 24.63 5.54
C VAL A 503 -2.23 23.67 4.36
N GLN A 504 -1.39 22.65 4.32
CA GLN A 504 -1.42 21.60 3.29
C GLN A 504 -2.42 20.49 3.65
N ILE A 505 -3.11 19.93 2.64
CA ILE A 505 -4.14 18.91 2.82
C ILE A 505 -3.62 17.54 2.32
N PRO A 506 -3.39 16.56 3.21
CA PRO A 506 -2.97 15.21 2.81
C PRO A 506 -4.13 14.36 2.27
N LYS A 507 -3.81 13.26 1.57
CA LYS A 507 -4.77 12.25 1.08
C LYS A 507 -5.90 12.78 0.20
N VAL A 508 -5.65 13.87 -0.53
CA VAL A 508 -6.54 14.43 -1.55
C VAL A 508 -6.34 13.65 -2.85
N GLY A 509 -7.42 13.08 -3.41
CA GLY A 509 -7.36 12.40 -4.70
C GLY A 509 -7.18 13.41 -5.84
N LEU A 510 -6.21 13.16 -6.71
CA LEU A 510 -5.86 14.04 -7.83
C LEU A 510 -5.99 13.28 -9.16
N ILE A 511 -6.71 13.87 -10.09
CA ILE A 511 -6.89 13.35 -11.45
C ILE A 511 -6.32 14.38 -12.42
N LEU A 512 -5.41 13.94 -13.28
CA LEU A 512 -4.86 14.77 -14.35
C LEU A 512 -5.43 14.32 -15.69
N ILE A 513 -6.13 15.23 -16.37
CA ILE A 513 -6.88 14.96 -17.60
C ILE A 513 -6.22 15.75 -18.74
N PRO A 514 -5.74 15.11 -19.81
CA PRO A 514 -5.18 15.83 -20.95
C PRO A 514 -6.26 16.62 -21.69
N ASP A 515 -5.97 17.87 -22.05
CA ASP A 515 -6.93 18.76 -22.72
C ASP A 515 -7.12 18.40 -24.22
N GLU A 516 -6.07 17.86 -24.84
CA GLU A 516 -6.06 17.44 -26.23
C GLU A 516 -5.42 16.04 -26.39
N GLY A 517 -5.84 15.34 -27.44
CA GLY A 517 -5.27 14.05 -27.82
C GLY A 517 -5.90 12.84 -27.12
N ASP A 518 -5.22 11.70 -27.27
CA ASP A 518 -5.64 10.39 -26.75
C ASP A 518 -4.76 9.97 -25.56
N ASN A 519 -4.10 10.90 -24.87
CA ASN A 519 -3.28 10.59 -23.69
C ASN A 519 -4.12 10.03 -22.53
N ALA A 520 -3.47 9.27 -21.64
CA ALA A 520 -4.15 8.65 -20.52
C ALA A 520 -4.59 9.70 -19.48
N VAL A 521 -5.70 9.40 -18.79
CA VAL A 521 -6.10 10.08 -17.55
C VAL A 521 -5.33 9.45 -16.41
N GLU A 522 -4.64 10.28 -15.64
CA GLU A 522 -3.71 9.85 -14.61
C GLU A 522 -4.27 10.12 -13.22
N TYR A 523 -3.95 9.25 -12.25
CA TYR A 523 -4.43 9.38 -10.88
C TYR A 523 -3.30 9.30 -9.86
N THR A 524 -3.30 10.20 -8.89
CA THR A 524 -2.49 10.08 -7.69
C THR A 524 -3.26 10.63 -6.49
N GLN A 525 -2.64 10.64 -5.33
CA GLN A 525 -3.17 11.33 -4.15
C GLN A 525 -2.07 12.20 -3.54
N THR A 526 -2.44 13.25 -2.82
CA THR A 526 -1.46 14.01 -2.04
C THR A 526 -0.87 13.10 -0.97
N SER A 527 0.45 13.11 -0.91
CA SER A 527 1.17 12.30 0.06
C SER A 527 0.91 12.83 1.46
N ASP A 528 1.06 11.94 2.44
CA ASP A 528 1.22 12.30 3.84
C ASP A 528 2.70 12.59 4.20
N GLY A 529 3.50 12.93 3.18
CA GLY A 529 4.93 13.25 3.22
C GLY A 529 5.77 12.14 2.63
N ALA A 530 6.94 12.40 2.00
CA ALA A 530 7.96 11.47 1.46
C ALA A 530 9.31 12.17 1.18
N LEU A 531 10.40 11.44 0.88
CA LEU A 531 11.67 12.05 0.44
C LEU A 531 11.56 12.76 -0.91
N LEU A 532 10.77 12.19 -1.81
CA LEU A 532 10.55 12.70 -3.17
C LEU A 532 9.37 13.67 -3.25
N VAL A 533 8.47 13.65 -2.25
CA VAL A 533 7.19 14.40 -2.25
C VAL A 533 6.93 14.91 -0.83
N PRO A 534 6.93 16.22 -0.54
CA PRO A 534 6.55 16.75 0.78
C PRO A 534 5.10 16.42 1.19
N LEU A 535 4.75 16.62 2.47
CA LEU A 535 3.38 16.48 2.98
C LEU A 535 2.40 17.30 2.12
N GLY A 536 1.20 16.78 1.87
CA GLY A 536 0.16 17.45 1.08
C GLY A 536 0.48 17.68 -0.40
N LEU A 537 1.61 17.16 -0.88
CA LEU A 537 2.00 17.22 -2.28
C LEU A 537 1.63 15.93 -3.03
N GLY A 538 0.96 16.06 -4.17
CA GLY A 538 0.72 14.96 -5.11
C GLY A 538 1.70 15.03 -6.28
N LEU A 539 2.13 13.87 -6.80
CA LEU A 539 3.18 13.81 -7.81
C LEU A 539 2.77 13.00 -9.04
N PHE A 540 2.84 13.65 -10.20
CA PHE A 540 2.81 13.04 -11.52
C PHE A 540 4.19 13.12 -12.14
N GLN A 541 4.86 11.98 -12.37
CA GLN A 541 6.18 11.94 -12.99
C GLN A 541 6.11 11.46 -14.43
N GLN A 542 7.06 11.89 -15.26
CA GLN A 542 7.22 11.38 -16.63
C GLN A 542 5.94 11.53 -17.47
N MET A 543 5.25 12.66 -17.28
CA MET A 543 4.05 13.01 -18.05
C MET A 543 4.45 13.62 -19.38
N ASP A 544 3.67 13.38 -20.43
CA ASP A 544 3.82 14.11 -21.69
C ASP A 544 3.74 15.62 -21.44
N ALA A 545 4.50 16.38 -22.22
CA ALA A 545 4.38 17.84 -22.20
C ALA A 545 3.07 18.29 -22.84
N GLY A 546 2.48 19.34 -22.29
CA GLY A 546 1.25 19.93 -22.82
C GLY A 546 0.30 20.47 -21.74
N SER A 547 -0.92 20.79 -22.18
CA SER A 547 -1.99 21.33 -21.35
C SER A 547 -2.88 20.24 -20.78
N TYR A 548 -3.20 20.36 -19.49
CA TYR A 548 -4.02 19.42 -18.75
C TYR A 548 -5.00 20.16 -17.84
N THR A 549 -6.16 19.55 -17.63
CA THR A 549 -7.09 19.88 -16.55
C THR A 549 -6.73 19.02 -15.34
N LEU A 550 -6.34 19.66 -14.24
CA LEU A 550 -6.12 19.02 -12.95
C LEU A 550 -7.38 19.13 -12.09
N GLN A 551 -7.90 18.00 -11.62
CA GLN A 551 -9.03 17.93 -10.70
C GLN A 551 -8.58 17.36 -9.35
N ALA A 552 -9.05 17.96 -8.27
CA ALA A 552 -8.95 17.43 -6.91
C ALA A 552 -10.32 17.04 -6.39
N SER A 553 -10.39 15.91 -5.71
CA SER A 553 -11.51 15.51 -4.87
C SER A 553 -11.00 15.37 -3.45
N GLY A 554 -11.63 16.09 -2.52
CA GLY A 554 -11.27 16.15 -1.11
C GLY A 554 -11.22 14.78 -0.43
N PRO A 555 -10.66 14.71 0.78
CA PRO A 555 -10.53 13.46 1.53
C PRO A 555 -11.91 12.80 1.67
N HIS A 556 -11.94 11.46 1.60
CA HIS A 556 -13.17 10.68 1.57
C HIS A 556 -14.11 11.09 2.72
N THR A 557 -15.42 11.21 2.46
CA THR A 557 -16.45 11.60 3.47
C THR A 557 -16.46 10.74 4.74
N ALA A 558 -15.77 9.59 4.71
CA ALA A 558 -15.60 8.69 5.85
C ALA A 558 -14.66 9.25 6.92
N THR A 559 -13.87 10.28 6.61
CA THR A 559 -12.90 10.89 7.53
C THR A 559 -13.43 12.18 8.16
N THR A 560 -14.40 12.87 7.53
CA THR A 560 -14.82 14.22 7.95
C THR A 560 -16.33 14.39 8.13
N GLY A 561 -17.18 13.44 7.69
CA GLY A 561 -18.65 13.61 7.69
C GLY A 561 -19.19 14.61 6.65
N THR A 562 -18.33 15.48 6.09
CA THR A 562 -18.68 16.55 5.14
C THR A 562 -18.74 16.10 3.68
N GLU A 563 -19.43 16.86 2.81
CA GLU A 563 -19.40 16.61 1.35
C GLU A 563 -17.97 16.78 0.81
N ALA A 564 -17.54 15.87 -0.07
CA ALA A 564 -16.20 15.95 -0.66
C ALA A 564 -16.03 17.25 -1.46
N ALA A 565 -15.15 18.12 -0.99
CA ALA A 565 -14.73 19.33 -1.70
C ALA A 565 -14.14 18.98 -3.08
N THR A 566 -14.32 19.85 -4.08
CA THR A 566 -13.68 19.65 -5.39
C THR A 566 -13.06 20.94 -5.89
N ALA A 567 -11.88 20.84 -6.48
CA ALA A 567 -11.21 21.95 -7.14
C ALA A 567 -10.76 21.52 -8.55
N GLU A 568 -10.69 22.47 -9.46
CA GLU A 568 -10.25 22.25 -10.84
C GLU A 568 -9.40 23.42 -11.30
N THR A 569 -8.29 23.14 -11.97
CA THR A 569 -7.42 24.16 -12.56
C THR A 569 -6.72 23.65 -13.82
N ASP A 570 -6.41 24.55 -14.75
CA ASP A 570 -5.59 24.22 -15.92
C ASP A 570 -4.10 24.28 -15.54
N VAL A 571 -3.34 23.29 -15.98
CA VAL A 571 -1.89 23.18 -15.74
C VAL A 571 -1.15 22.90 -17.05
N GLU A 572 0.07 23.42 -17.16
CA GLU A 572 0.94 23.17 -18.31
C GLU A 572 2.17 22.42 -17.85
N ILE A 573 2.41 21.23 -18.42
CA ILE A 573 3.61 20.43 -18.14
C ILE A 573 4.67 20.80 -19.18
N THR A 574 5.81 21.30 -18.68
CA THR A 574 6.95 21.72 -19.51
C THR A 574 7.99 20.59 -19.62
N PRO A 575 8.53 20.29 -20.81
CA PRO A 575 9.56 19.26 -21.00
C PRO A 575 10.78 19.46 -20.10
N GLY A 576 11.22 18.39 -19.42
CA GLY A 576 12.41 18.34 -18.57
C GLY A 576 12.33 19.14 -17.26
N GLU A 577 11.16 19.70 -16.94
CA GLU A 577 10.95 20.53 -15.74
C GLU A 577 9.93 19.91 -14.79
N THR A 578 10.05 20.25 -13.50
CA THR A 578 9.00 19.98 -12.51
C THR A 578 8.15 21.25 -12.37
N THR A 579 6.91 21.17 -12.85
CA THR A 579 5.90 22.20 -12.65
C THR A 579 5.33 22.05 -11.25
N VAL A 580 5.31 23.13 -10.47
CA VAL A 580 4.69 23.14 -9.13
C VAL A 580 3.44 23.99 -9.20
N VAL A 581 2.29 23.41 -8.83
CA VAL A 581 1.00 24.09 -8.80
C VAL A 581 0.47 24.02 -7.38
N GLN A 582 0.09 25.18 -6.85
CA GLN A 582 -0.68 25.24 -5.61
C GLN A 582 -2.17 25.22 -5.98
N LEU A 583 -2.93 24.30 -5.39
CA LEU A 583 -4.35 24.13 -5.61
C LEU A 583 -5.09 24.37 -4.28
N GLU A 584 -5.90 25.42 -4.25
CA GLU A 584 -6.73 25.75 -3.09
C GLU A 584 -8.00 24.89 -3.12
N LEU A 585 -8.31 24.24 -2.00
CA LEU A 585 -9.49 23.40 -1.83
C LEU A 585 -10.38 23.97 -0.70
N ASP A 586 -11.65 24.23 -1.03
CA ASP A 586 -12.67 24.69 -0.09
C ASP A 586 -13.17 23.51 0.75
N VAL A 587 -12.50 23.24 1.87
CA VAL A 587 -12.90 22.20 2.82
C VAL A 587 -13.56 22.88 4.01
N ASP A 588 -14.77 22.43 4.37
CA ASP A 588 -15.40 22.81 5.64
C ASP A 588 -14.52 22.28 6.79
N THR A 589 -13.81 23.19 7.46
CA THR A 589 -13.06 22.89 8.69
C THR A 589 -13.97 23.02 9.90
N PHE A 590 -13.60 22.34 10.99
CA PHE A 590 -14.22 22.59 12.28
C PHE A 590 -13.99 24.06 12.67
N ASP A 591 -15.05 24.73 13.14
CA ASP A 591 -15.01 26.09 13.66
C ASP A 591 -15.03 26.00 15.18
N ASP A 592 -13.88 26.16 15.82
CA ASP A 592 -13.77 26.08 17.27
C ASP A 592 -14.55 27.23 17.92
N PRO A 593 -15.61 26.94 18.71
CA PRO A 593 -16.42 27.97 19.32
C PRO A 593 -15.74 28.71 20.48
N PHE A 594 -14.57 28.24 20.94
CA PHE A 594 -13.84 28.75 22.10
C PHE A 594 -12.75 29.77 21.75
N GLU A 595 -12.33 29.82 20.49
CA GLU A 595 -11.26 30.70 20.03
C GLU A 595 -11.64 32.21 20.05
N PRO A 596 -10.75 33.13 20.48
CA PRO A 596 -9.42 32.85 21.02
C PRO A 596 -9.45 32.46 22.50
N ASN A 597 -8.75 31.39 22.87
CA ASN A 597 -8.56 30.93 24.25
C ASN A 597 -7.07 30.65 24.57
N ASN A 598 -6.20 31.51 24.06
CA ASN A 598 -4.75 31.31 24.02
C ASN A 598 -3.97 31.50 25.33
N ALA A 599 -4.63 31.95 26.41
CA ALA A 599 -4.02 32.15 27.72
C ALA A 599 -5.07 32.22 28.84
N VAL A 600 -4.59 32.25 30.09
CA VAL A 600 -5.44 32.44 31.29
C VAL A 600 -6.29 33.72 31.25
N ASP A 601 -5.81 34.79 30.60
CA ASP A 601 -6.52 36.08 30.55
C ASP A 601 -7.73 36.08 29.59
N ASP A 602 -7.75 35.14 28.63
CA ASP A 602 -8.78 34.93 27.61
C ASP A 602 -9.35 33.49 27.61
N ALA A 603 -9.10 32.73 28.68
CA ALA A 603 -9.53 31.36 28.82
C ALA A 603 -11.05 31.19 28.61
N ALA A 604 -11.42 30.13 27.90
CA ALA A 604 -12.82 29.78 27.66
C ALA A 604 -13.48 29.29 28.97
N GLU A 605 -14.55 29.97 29.39
CA GLU A 605 -15.30 29.59 30.60
C GLU A 605 -16.16 28.35 30.34
N LEU A 606 -15.85 27.24 31.04
CA LEU A 606 -16.69 26.05 31.03
C LEU A 606 -17.80 26.18 32.08
N GLU A 607 -19.05 25.92 31.69
CA GLU A 607 -20.22 26.10 32.56
C GLU A 607 -20.42 24.93 33.55
N THR A 608 -19.74 23.81 33.33
CA THR A 608 -19.86 22.58 34.12
C THR A 608 -18.52 21.85 34.15
N ASP A 609 -18.29 21.06 35.20
CA ASP A 609 -17.09 20.25 35.43
C ASP A 609 -17.25 18.79 35.03
N ALA A 610 -18.19 18.54 34.13
CA ALA A 610 -18.74 17.24 33.81
C ALA A 610 -19.21 17.25 32.35
N LEU A 611 -18.28 17.05 31.41
CA LEU A 611 -18.54 17.20 29.97
C LEU A 611 -17.51 16.47 29.12
N THR A 612 -17.89 16.25 27.87
CA THR A 612 -16.98 16.11 26.73
C THR A 612 -17.13 17.34 25.85
N LEU A 613 -16.04 17.96 25.43
CA LEU A 613 -16.06 18.96 24.37
C LEU A 613 -15.20 18.51 23.20
N LEU A 614 -15.63 18.86 21.98
CA LEU A 614 -14.80 18.80 20.78
C LEU A 614 -14.19 20.18 20.56
N ALA A 615 -12.88 20.24 20.34
CA ALA A 615 -12.13 21.47 20.07
C ALA A 615 -11.02 21.19 19.06
N SER A 616 -10.30 22.23 18.65
CA SER A 616 -9.16 22.15 17.76
C SER A 616 -8.00 22.99 18.26
N LEU A 617 -6.77 22.46 18.19
CA LEU A 617 -5.56 23.27 18.32
C LEU A 617 -5.31 24.03 17.00
N TYR A 618 -6.13 25.05 16.76
CA TYR A 618 -6.06 25.87 15.55
C TYR A 618 -6.58 27.30 15.74
N ASP A 619 -5.66 28.27 15.84
CA ASP A 619 -5.95 29.70 15.71
C ASP A 619 -5.39 30.25 14.39
N PRO A 620 -6.23 30.55 13.38
CA PRO A 620 -5.77 31.09 12.09
C PRO A 620 -5.08 32.46 12.20
N ASP A 621 -5.23 33.17 13.33
CA ASP A 621 -4.59 34.46 13.59
C ASP A 621 -3.27 34.33 14.39
N ALA A 622 -2.82 33.11 14.73
CA ALA A 622 -1.59 32.82 15.46
C ALA A 622 -0.58 31.93 14.67
N ASP A 623 0.69 31.96 15.09
CA ASP A 623 1.73 31.06 14.53
C ASP A 623 1.67 29.65 15.13
N THR A 624 1.16 29.55 16.36
CA THR A 624 0.97 28.34 17.18
C THR A 624 -0.29 28.54 17.99
N ASP A 625 -1.01 27.48 18.27
CA ASP A 625 -2.21 27.56 19.09
C ASP A 625 -2.05 26.79 20.41
N VAL A 626 -2.74 27.29 21.45
CA VAL A 626 -2.81 26.74 22.80
C VAL A 626 -4.23 27.00 23.31
N ASP A 627 -4.92 25.98 23.78
CA ASP A 627 -6.26 26.15 24.34
C ASP A 627 -6.20 26.21 25.86
N VAL A 628 -6.78 27.27 26.45
CA VAL A 628 -6.91 27.41 27.90
C VAL A 628 -8.39 27.49 28.29
N TYR A 629 -8.82 26.56 29.14
CA TYR A 629 -10.17 26.49 29.68
C TYR A 629 -10.19 26.87 31.16
N ALA A 630 -11.14 27.71 31.56
CA ALA A 630 -11.41 28.01 32.95
C ALA A 630 -12.54 27.09 33.46
N LEU A 631 -12.18 26.15 34.34
CA LEU A 631 -13.08 25.14 34.88
C LEU A 631 -13.52 25.50 36.31
N PRO A 632 -14.81 25.69 36.59
CA PRO A 632 -15.31 25.80 37.95
C PRO A 632 -15.29 24.42 38.63
N VAL A 633 -14.57 24.29 39.75
CA VAL A 633 -14.44 23.03 40.50
C VAL A 633 -15.01 23.16 41.90
N SER A 634 -15.50 22.05 42.44
CA SER A 634 -15.76 21.86 43.86
C SER A 634 -14.58 21.16 44.51
N GLY A 635 -14.42 21.26 45.84
CA GLY A 635 -13.36 20.49 46.51
C GLY A 635 -13.51 18.97 46.27
N GLY A 636 -12.51 18.33 45.65
CA GLY A 636 -12.58 16.93 45.19
C GLY A 636 -11.45 16.55 44.23
N ASP A 637 -11.50 15.32 43.72
CA ASP A 637 -10.57 14.79 42.72
C ASP A 637 -11.26 14.79 41.35
N TYR A 638 -10.49 15.05 40.29
CA TYR A 638 -10.96 15.22 38.92
C TYR A 638 -10.04 14.50 37.95
N ARG A 639 -10.63 14.00 36.87
CA ARG A 639 -9.94 13.45 35.70
C ARG A 639 -10.14 14.38 34.52
N VAL A 640 -9.06 14.63 33.78
CA VAL A 640 -9.06 15.29 32.48
C VAL A 640 -8.34 14.37 31.51
N ASN A 641 -9.08 13.88 30.52
CA ASN A 641 -8.55 13.06 29.44
C ASN A 641 -8.67 13.82 28.12
N LEU A 642 -7.64 13.78 27.28
CA LEU A 642 -7.69 14.33 25.93
C LEU A 642 -7.50 13.20 24.93
N GLU A 643 -8.42 13.09 23.98
CA GLU A 643 -8.33 12.14 22.87
C GLU A 643 -8.15 12.87 21.55
N THR A 644 -7.11 12.52 20.79
CA THR A 644 -6.89 13.09 19.46
C THR A 644 -7.90 12.51 18.46
N VAL A 645 -8.69 13.37 17.83
CA VAL A 645 -9.72 12.98 16.85
C VAL A 645 -9.16 12.95 15.42
N SER A 646 -8.32 13.92 15.07
CA SER A 646 -7.64 13.97 13.77
C SER A 646 -6.39 14.83 13.85
N GLY A 647 -5.53 14.73 12.84
CA GLY A 647 -4.25 15.44 12.82
C GLY A 647 -3.09 14.56 13.30
N SER A 648 -1.90 15.13 13.36
CA SER A 648 -0.67 14.41 13.74
C SER A 648 0.13 15.14 14.83
N PHE A 649 -0.57 15.97 15.61
CA PHE A 649 0.00 16.69 16.74
C PHE A 649 0.21 15.73 17.92
N ASP A 650 1.04 16.15 18.88
CA ASP A 650 1.19 15.44 20.16
C ASP A 650 0.98 16.48 21.26
N ALA A 651 -0.06 16.22 22.05
CA ALA A 651 -0.72 17.17 22.92
C ALA A 651 -0.19 17.02 24.34
N ALA A 652 -0.12 18.12 25.08
CA ALA A 652 0.14 18.10 26.50
C ALA A 652 -1.00 18.78 27.25
N LEU A 653 -1.38 18.18 28.37
CA LEU A 653 -2.29 18.75 29.34
C LEU A 653 -1.52 19.31 30.53
N THR A 654 -1.81 20.55 30.89
CA THR A 654 -1.38 21.11 32.16
C THR A 654 -2.54 21.75 32.89
N VAL A 655 -2.72 21.40 34.17
CA VAL A 655 -3.74 21.97 35.05
C VAL A 655 -3.07 22.89 36.05
N TYR A 656 -3.54 24.13 36.17
CA TYR A 656 -3.04 25.13 37.11
C TYR A 656 -4.14 25.68 38.03
N ASP A 657 -3.78 26.08 39.25
CA ASP A 657 -4.69 26.81 40.15
C ASP A 657 -4.82 28.31 39.79
N GLU A 658 -5.71 29.04 40.49
CA GLU A 658 -5.93 30.48 40.29
C GLU A 658 -4.68 31.36 40.50
N ASP A 659 -3.68 30.86 41.23
CA ASP A 659 -2.41 31.54 41.49
C ASP A 659 -1.32 31.16 40.44
N GLY A 660 -1.64 30.28 39.48
CA GLY A 660 -0.77 29.80 38.41
C GLY A 660 0.19 28.68 38.85
N ALA A 661 -0.10 27.97 39.94
CA ALA A 661 0.67 26.80 40.35
C ALA A 661 0.15 25.54 39.63
N VAL A 662 1.05 24.77 39.02
CA VAL A 662 0.75 23.47 38.40
C VAL A 662 0.20 22.51 39.46
N LEU A 663 -0.99 21.99 39.22
CA LEU A 663 -1.66 20.94 39.99
C LEU A 663 -1.34 19.55 39.41
N ALA A 664 -1.35 19.42 38.08
CA ALA A 664 -0.98 18.21 37.33
C ALA A 664 -0.51 18.59 35.92
N GLU A 665 0.36 17.78 35.32
CA GLU A 665 0.83 17.92 33.94
C GLU A 665 1.12 16.53 33.37
N ASN A 666 0.77 16.30 32.11
CA ASN A 666 1.12 15.10 31.36
C ASN A 666 1.12 15.37 29.85
N ASP A 667 2.05 14.75 29.11
CA ASP A 667 2.19 14.85 27.66
C ASP A 667 2.05 13.50 26.91
N ASP A 668 2.03 12.37 27.61
CA ASP A 668 1.74 11.05 27.05
C ASP A 668 1.04 10.21 28.16
N ASN A 669 -0.16 9.67 27.94
CA ASN A 669 -0.83 8.84 28.96
C ASN A 669 -0.27 7.40 29.06
N GLN A 670 0.36 6.85 28.02
CA GLN A 670 0.82 5.45 28.00
C GLN A 670 2.09 5.26 27.16
N GLU A 671 2.77 4.12 27.31
CA GLU A 671 3.98 3.77 26.51
C GLU A 671 3.69 3.70 24.99
N PHE A 672 2.41 3.64 24.58
CA PHE A 672 1.93 3.48 23.21
C PHE A 672 0.86 4.50 22.77
N SER A 673 0.57 5.52 23.58
CA SER A 673 -0.36 6.61 23.26
C SER A 673 0.34 7.95 23.45
N VAL A 674 0.00 8.91 22.60
CA VAL A 674 0.46 10.31 22.70
C VAL A 674 -0.65 11.24 23.21
N ASP A 675 -1.77 10.65 23.61
CA ASP A 675 -2.91 11.36 24.17
C ASP A 675 -2.66 11.55 25.67
N PRO A 676 -2.71 12.77 26.21
CA PRO A 676 -2.42 13.03 27.62
C PRO A 676 -3.65 12.81 28.52
N LEU A 677 -3.39 12.31 29.73
CA LEU A 677 -4.37 12.18 30.81
C LEU A 677 -3.79 12.73 32.11
N VAL A 678 -4.60 13.47 32.87
CA VAL A 678 -4.22 13.97 34.20
C VAL A 678 -5.34 13.82 35.22
N ASP A 679 -4.99 13.24 36.37
CA ASP A 679 -5.81 13.30 37.57
C ASP A 679 -5.26 14.36 38.53
N PHE A 680 -6.14 15.22 39.07
CA PHE A 680 -5.75 16.29 40.00
C PHE A 680 -6.75 16.48 41.14
N SER A 681 -6.28 17.04 42.26
CA SER A 681 -7.12 17.36 43.42
C SER A 681 -7.36 18.87 43.54
N ALA A 682 -8.62 19.29 43.50
CA ALA A 682 -9.06 20.63 43.86
C ALA A 682 -9.26 20.76 45.38
N PRO A 683 -8.51 21.59 46.11
CA PRO A 683 -8.54 21.62 47.57
C PRO A 683 -9.78 22.31 48.16
N ASP A 684 -10.36 23.28 47.45
CA ASP A 684 -11.51 24.09 47.84
C ASP A 684 -12.31 24.44 46.57
N ASP A 685 -13.57 24.87 46.74
CA ASP A 685 -14.38 25.37 45.63
C ASP A 685 -13.71 26.61 45.00
N GLY A 686 -13.55 26.61 43.67
CA GLY A 686 -12.83 27.67 42.96
C GLY A 686 -12.79 27.44 41.45
N THR A 687 -11.84 28.08 40.77
CA THR A 687 -11.56 27.86 39.35
C THR A 687 -10.16 27.27 39.17
N VAL A 688 -10.04 26.29 38.29
CA VAL A 688 -8.74 25.82 37.77
C VAL A 688 -8.65 26.12 36.29
N TYR A 689 -7.44 26.16 35.76
CA TYR A 689 -7.17 26.38 34.35
C TYR A 689 -6.60 25.11 33.74
N ILE A 690 -7.20 24.63 32.67
CA ILE A 690 -6.73 23.49 31.88
C ILE A 690 -6.13 24.06 30.61
N GLU A 691 -4.84 23.83 30.39
CA GLU A 691 -4.11 24.20 29.20
C GLU A 691 -3.88 22.95 28.36
N VAL A 692 -4.29 23.00 27.10
CA VAL A 692 -3.96 22.04 26.05
C VAL A 692 -2.97 22.73 25.12
N ALA A 693 -1.81 22.13 24.90
CA ALA A 693 -0.80 22.69 24.01
C ALA A 693 -0.16 21.60 23.16
N GLU A 694 0.31 21.97 21.97
CA GLU A 694 1.22 21.11 21.22
C GLU A 694 2.65 21.26 21.73
N VAL A 695 3.31 20.14 22.04
CA VAL A 695 4.70 20.13 22.56
C VAL A 695 5.75 19.74 21.51
N SER A 696 5.40 19.80 20.22
CA SER A 696 6.30 19.42 19.12
C SER A 696 7.22 20.57 18.70
N GLU A 697 8.42 20.24 18.23
CA GLU A 697 9.30 21.21 17.55
C GLU A 697 8.94 21.38 16.04
N ALA A 698 7.77 20.91 15.58
CA ALA A 698 7.42 20.83 14.15
C ALA A 698 6.75 22.11 13.59
N GLU A 699 6.91 22.33 12.28
CA GLU A 699 6.41 23.48 11.52
C GLU A 699 4.88 23.45 11.25
N ALA A 700 4.14 22.44 11.77
CA ALA A 700 2.72 22.19 11.46
C ALA A 700 1.81 22.19 12.70
N ALA A 701 2.19 22.92 13.75
CA ALA A 701 1.50 22.83 15.03
C ALA A 701 0.09 23.45 15.04
N ASN A 702 -0.11 24.42 14.16
CA ASN A 702 -1.36 25.14 14.03
C ASN A 702 -2.09 24.64 12.77
N SER A 703 -3.00 23.68 12.93
CA SER A 703 -3.69 23.05 11.80
C SER A 703 -5.18 22.83 12.10
N PRO A 704 -6.10 23.21 11.19
CA PRO A 704 -7.55 23.04 11.39
C PRO A 704 -8.00 21.58 11.39
N PHE A 705 -7.06 20.65 11.10
CA PHE A 705 -7.27 19.23 11.20
C PHE A 705 -6.80 18.66 12.54
N ASN A 706 -6.21 19.45 13.44
CA ASN A 706 -5.79 19.05 14.78
C ASN A 706 -6.99 19.11 15.73
N LEU A 707 -7.89 18.13 15.62
CA LEU A 707 -9.11 18.06 16.44
C LEU A 707 -8.86 17.15 17.64
N TYR A 708 -9.43 17.49 18.79
CA TYR A 708 -9.41 16.65 19.98
C TYR A 708 -10.73 16.68 20.74
N ASN A 709 -11.00 15.62 21.49
CA ASN A 709 -12.00 15.62 22.54
C ASN A 709 -11.33 15.83 23.89
N LEU A 710 -11.92 16.68 24.73
CA LEU A 710 -11.50 16.86 26.11
C LEU A 710 -12.63 16.38 27.04
N ASP A 711 -12.38 15.29 27.75
CA ASP A 711 -13.29 14.70 28.72
C ASP A 711 -12.89 15.14 30.12
N ILE A 712 -13.85 15.75 30.82
CA ILE A 712 -13.65 16.29 32.16
C ILE A 712 -14.75 15.75 33.06
N ALA A 713 -14.35 15.13 34.16
CA ALA A 713 -15.30 14.65 35.15
C ALA A 713 -14.72 14.59 36.58
N PRO A 714 -15.55 14.82 37.62
CA PRO A 714 -15.17 14.53 39.00
C PRO A 714 -15.07 13.02 39.23
N ILE A 715 -14.03 12.60 39.94
CA ILE A 715 -13.81 11.21 40.33
C ILE A 715 -14.68 10.90 41.56
N ILE A 716 -15.63 9.97 41.41
CA ILE A 716 -16.60 9.63 42.46
C ILE A 716 -16.15 8.47 43.36
N GLY A 717 -15.02 7.84 43.04
CA GLY A 717 -14.40 6.75 43.80
C GLY A 717 -14.11 5.54 42.92
N ASP A 718 -14.01 4.37 43.57
CA ASP A 718 -13.78 3.09 42.89
C ASP A 718 -15.11 2.41 42.51
N GLU A 719 -15.06 1.45 41.59
CA GLU A 719 -16.17 0.55 41.29
C GLU A 719 -16.64 -0.29 42.49
N GLU A 720 -17.89 -0.73 42.46
CA GLU A 720 -18.51 -1.57 43.48
C GLU A 720 -18.85 -2.98 42.97
N GLU A 721 -18.04 -3.97 43.35
CA GLU A 721 -18.25 -5.38 43.02
C GLU A 721 -19.19 -6.14 44.00
N PRO A 722 -20.09 -7.04 43.52
CA PRO A 722 -20.34 -7.39 42.12
C PRO A 722 -21.26 -6.36 41.44
N ASN A 723 -20.92 -5.98 40.22
CA ASN A 723 -21.70 -5.04 39.42
C ASN A 723 -22.49 -5.72 38.26
N GLY A 724 -22.36 -7.03 38.03
CA GLY A 724 -23.15 -7.69 36.98
C GLY A 724 -22.46 -8.90 36.36
N SER A 725 -22.94 -9.33 35.20
CA SER A 725 -22.21 -10.29 34.36
C SER A 725 -22.70 -10.25 32.92
N ALA A 726 -21.80 -10.53 31.97
CA ALA A 726 -22.17 -10.87 30.60
C ALA A 726 -21.31 -12.04 30.09
N GLU A 727 -21.62 -12.55 28.91
CA GLU A 727 -20.84 -13.58 28.22
C GLU A 727 -20.30 -13.00 26.91
N VAL A 728 -18.99 -12.99 26.76
CA VAL A 728 -18.30 -12.56 25.53
C VAL A 728 -18.04 -13.78 24.63
N VAL A 729 -18.50 -13.73 23.38
CA VAL A 729 -18.25 -14.75 22.35
C VAL A 729 -17.84 -14.09 21.05
N GLY A 730 -16.55 -14.18 20.70
CA GLY A 730 -16.04 -13.35 19.60
C GLY A 730 -16.08 -11.88 20.01
N THR A 731 -16.49 -11.02 19.08
CA THR A 731 -16.78 -9.60 19.33
C THR A 731 -18.21 -9.36 19.80
N THR A 732 -18.92 -10.41 20.26
CA THR A 732 -20.32 -10.31 20.66
C THR A 732 -20.47 -10.44 22.16
N ILE A 733 -21.05 -9.43 22.80
CA ILE A 733 -21.49 -9.48 24.19
C ILE A 733 -22.95 -9.98 24.21
N GLN A 734 -23.19 -11.05 24.98
CA GLN A 734 -24.50 -11.68 25.10
C GLN A 734 -24.81 -12.04 26.55
N ASN A 735 -26.07 -12.40 26.84
CA ASN A 735 -26.53 -12.80 28.18
C ASN A 735 -26.27 -11.77 29.29
N VAL A 736 -26.31 -10.47 28.95
CA VAL A 736 -26.12 -9.35 29.89
C VAL A 736 -27.13 -9.41 31.05
N ASP A 737 -26.63 -9.54 32.28
CA ASP A 737 -27.38 -9.47 33.54
C ASP A 737 -26.98 -8.22 34.32
N ALA A 738 -27.72 -7.14 34.10
CA ALA A 738 -27.52 -5.85 34.77
C ALA A 738 -28.24 -5.74 36.13
N THR A 739 -28.63 -6.86 36.76
CA THR A 739 -29.40 -6.83 38.02
C THR A 739 -28.63 -6.15 39.17
N ASP A 740 -27.32 -6.35 39.20
CA ASP A 740 -26.42 -5.80 40.21
C ASP A 740 -25.63 -4.56 39.71
N ALA A 741 -26.00 -4.01 38.54
CA ALA A 741 -25.32 -2.88 37.90
C ALA A 741 -25.13 -1.67 38.82
N GLN A 742 -23.90 -1.16 38.87
CA GLN A 742 -23.59 0.07 39.59
C GLN A 742 -24.18 1.26 38.83
N SER A 743 -24.92 2.12 39.53
CA SER A 743 -25.44 3.34 38.93
C SER A 743 -24.37 4.42 38.96
N VAL A 744 -24.01 4.93 37.78
CA VAL A 744 -22.99 5.96 37.58
C VAL A 744 -23.71 7.22 37.08
N PRO A 745 -23.63 8.35 37.80
CA PRO A 745 -24.18 9.61 37.32
C PRO A 745 -23.54 10.02 35.99
N LEU A 746 -24.34 10.49 35.05
CA LEU A 746 -23.81 11.18 33.87
C LEU A 746 -22.98 12.39 34.32
N GLY A 747 -21.75 12.50 33.82
CA GLY A 747 -20.79 13.52 34.24
C GLY A 747 -19.92 13.10 35.42
N SER A 748 -19.47 11.85 35.46
CA SER A 748 -18.58 11.36 36.52
C SER A 748 -17.51 10.41 35.97
N ALA A 749 -16.40 10.33 36.69
CA ALA A 749 -15.34 9.35 36.47
C ALA A 749 -15.20 8.43 37.67
N LEU A 750 -14.71 7.21 37.46
CA LEU A 750 -14.38 6.26 38.51
C LEU A 750 -13.17 5.42 38.14
N ASP A 751 -12.56 4.78 39.14
CA ASP A 751 -11.51 3.80 38.96
C ASP A 751 -12.09 2.38 39.10
N ALA A 752 -11.67 1.47 38.23
CA ALA A 752 -12.20 0.12 38.10
C ALA A 752 -11.07 -0.87 37.79
N ALA A 753 -11.36 -2.18 37.83
CA ALA A 753 -10.37 -3.21 37.52
C ALA A 753 -11.01 -4.45 36.92
N ILE A 754 -10.53 -4.86 35.75
CA ILE A 754 -11.07 -6.01 35.03
C ILE A 754 -10.17 -7.24 35.16
N THR A 755 -10.78 -8.40 35.40
CA THR A 755 -10.10 -9.70 35.42
C THR A 755 -10.61 -10.63 34.32
N GLU A 756 -9.95 -11.78 34.08
CA GLU A 756 -10.24 -12.67 32.94
C GLU A 756 -11.70 -13.16 32.89
N ASP A 757 -12.35 -13.29 34.04
CA ASP A 757 -13.73 -13.77 34.20
C ASP A 757 -14.69 -12.64 34.60
N ASP A 758 -14.24 -11.39 34.55
CA ASP A 758 -14.99 -10.22 35.02
C ASP A 758 -15.76 -9.53 33.90
N THR A 759 -16.83 -8.83 34.26
CA THR A 759 -17.53 -7.93 33.35
C THR A 759 -18.17 -6.84 34.17
N ASP A 760 -17.73 -5.61 33.93
CA ASP A 760 -18.22 -4.47 34.64
C ASP A 760 -19.47 -3.92 33.97
N ILE A 761 -20.56 -3.84 34.73
CA ILE A 761 -21.84 -3.32 34.23
C ILE A 761 -22.27 -2.10 35.02
N PHE A 762 -22.42 -0.99 34.29
CA PHE A 762 -22.87 0.28 34.83
C PHE A 762 -24.24 0.65 34.25
N THR A 763 -25.00 1.47 34.99
CA THR A 763 -26.23 2.08 34.51
C THR A 763 -26.15 3.60 34.59
N VAL A 764 -26.57 4.26 33.51
CA VAL A 764 -26.48 5.72 33.35
C VAL A 764 -27.83 6.24 32.88
N ASP A 765 -28.39 7.20 33.62
CA ASP A 765 -29.62 7.90 33.21
C ASP A 765 -29.24 9.04 32.24
N VAL A 766 -29.80 9.02 31.02
CA VAL A 766 -29.49 10.02 29.99
C VAL A 766 -30.79 10.63 29.46
N ALA A 767 -30.83 11.95 29.29
CA ALA A 767 -32.01 12.63 28.78
C ALA A 767 -32.10 12.57 27.25
N ALA A 768 -33.33 12.66 26.71
CA ALA A 768 -33.55 12.66 25.28
C ALA A 768 -32.78 13.80 24.58
N GLY A 769 -31.97 13.45 23.60
CA GLY A 769 -31.15 14.36 22.80
C GLY A 769 -29.76 14.64 23.37
N GLU A 770 -29.40 14.10 24.54
CA GLU A 770 -28.02 14.12 25.04
C GLU A 770 -27.20 12.99 24.38
N THR A 771 -25.94 13.27 24.07
CA THR A 771 -25.00 12.28 23.54
C THR A 771 -24.15 11.76 24.69
N LEU A 772 -24.45 10.54 25.12
CA LEU A 772 -23.66 9.79 26.08
C LEU A 772 -22.30 9.47 25.47
N VAL A 773 -21.24 9.79 26.20
CA VAL A 773 -19.87 9.36 25.92
C VAL A 773 -19.43 8.47 27.07
N VAL A 774 -18.93 7.30 26.72
CA VAL A 774 -18.27 6.41 27.66
C VAL A 774 -16.88 6.17 27.15
N ASP A 775 -15.90 6.46 28.00
CA ASP A 775 -14.48 6.29 27.69
C ASP A 775 -13.81 5.43 28.77
N VAL A 776 -12.86 4.60 28.34
CA VAL A 776 -12.19 3.59 29.16
C VAL A 776 -10.68 3.76 29.01
N GLU A 777 -10.01 4.17 30.09
CA GLU A 777 -8.59 4.52 30.12
C GLU A 777 -7.77 3.48 30.93
N THR A 778 -6.86 2.73 30.33
CA THR A 778 -6.42 1.42 30.90
C THR A 778 -5.18 1.48 31.84
N GLU A 779 -4.87 2.64 32.43
CA GLU A 779 -3.55 2.98 32.98
C GLU A 779 -3.44 2.95 34.52
N ALA A 780 -3.80 1.87 35.22
CA ALA A 780 -3.51 1.80 36.67
C ALA A 780 -2.70 0.58 37.13
N SER A 781 -2.83 -0.57 36.48
CA SER A 781 -1.82 -1.63 36.43
C SER A 781 -2.35 -2.81 35.62
N GLY A 782 -1.65 -3.20 34.55
CA GLY A 782 -1.98 -4.42 33.78
C GLY A 782 -2.54 -4.21 32.37
N GLU A 783 -2.72 -2.94 31.94
CA GLU A 783 -3.09 -2.51 30.58
C GLU A 783 -4.14 -3.44 29.93
N PRO A 784 -5.34 -3.58 30.55
CA PRO A 784 -6.41 -4.41 30.02
C PRO A 784 -6.82 -3.96 28.61
N ASP A 785 -7.10 -4.92 27.72
CA ASP A 785 -7.70 -4.72 26.41
C ASP A 785 -9.22 -4.88 26.57
N THR A 786 -9.96 -3.79 26.44
CA THR A 786 -11.38 -3.76 26.79
C THR A 786 -12.30 -3.85 25.59
N LEU A 787 -13.51 -4.31 25.85
CA LEU A 787 -14.68 -4.26 24.99
C LEU A 787 -15.69 -3.35 25.65
N LEU A 788 -16.22 -2.38 24.92
CA LEU A 788 -17.24 -1.47 25.42
C LEU A 788 -18.53 -1.61 24.60
N ALA A 789 -19.66 -1.75 25.29
CA ALA A 789 -20.98 -1.73 24.66
C ALA A 789 -21.98 -0.91 25.46
N ILE A 790 -22.90 -0.26 24.74
CA ILE A 790 -24.02 0.48 25.31
C ILE A 790 -25.32 -0.19 24.86
N TYR A 791 -26.20 -0.49 25.81
CA TYR A 791 -27.53 -1.06 25.59
C TYR A 791 -28.62 -0.12 26.08
N ASN A 792 -29.72 -0.02 25.33
CA ASN A 792 -30.92 0.73 25.73
C ASN A 792 -31.80 -0.07 26.72
N GLU A 793 -32.88 0.52 27.24
CA GLU A 793 -33.80 -0.15 28.19
C GLU A 793 -34.47 -1.41 27.59
N ALA A 794 -34.57 -1.51 26.26
CA ALA A 794 -35.11 -2.67 25.57
C ALA A 794 -34.11 -3.85 25.49
N GLY A 795 -32.86 -3.63 25.90
CA GLY A 795 -31.76 -4.60 25.79
C GLY A 795 -31.17 -4.70 24.38
N GLU A 796 -31.39 -3.69 23.54
CA GLU A 796 -30.77 -3.60 22.22
C GLU A 796 -29.43 -2.88 22.35
N GLN A 797 -28.38 -3.45 21.74
CA GLN A 797 -27.07 -2.83 21.66
C GLN A 797 -27.13 -1.66 20.70
N VAL A 798 -26.83 -0.46 21.18
CA VAL A 798 -26.93 0.80 20.44
C VAL A 798 -25.58 1.40 20.07
N ALA A 799 -24.52 1.06 20.81
CA ALA A 799 -23.15 1.38 20.47
C ALA A 799 -22.20 0.25 20.93
N PHE A 800 -21.06 0.11 20.25
CA PHE A 800 -20.01 -0.84 20.60
C PHE A 800 -18.69 -0.35 20.04
N ASN A 801 -17.63 -0.51 20.83
CA ASN A 801 -16.27 -0.27 20.41
C ASN A 801 -15.32 -1.22 21.17
N ASP A 802 -14.39 -1.82 20.45
CA ASP A 802 -13.36 -2.74 20.96
C ASP A 802 -11.96 -2.12 20.94
N ASP A 803 -11.71 -1.12 20.10
CA ASP A 803 -10.44 -0.40 20.04
C ASP A 803 -10.62 1.01 19.46
N TYR A 804 -10.62 2.03 20.33
CA TYR A 804 -10.65 3.42 19.85
C TYR A 804 -9.29 3.82 19.24
N ASN A 805 -8.27 4.04 20.08
CA ASN A 805 -6.90 4.40 19.68
C ASN A 805 -5.84 3.40 20.18
N GLY A 806 -6.23 2.15 20.47
CA GLY A 806 -5.30 1.16 21.03
C GLY A 806 -5.96 0.09 21.86
N ARG A 807 -5.65 0.06 23.17
CA ARG A 807 -6.27 -0.83 24.18
C ARG A 807 -7.50 -0.22 24.85
N GLU A 808 -7.73 1.07 24.60
CA GLU A 808 -8.84 1.84 25.14
C GLU A 808 -10.10 1.64 24.29
N SER A 809 -11.26 1.77 24.93
CA SER A 809 -12.55 1.65 24.27
C SER A 809 -13.40 2.87 24.57
N ARG A 810 -13.79 3.59 23.51
CA ARG A 810 -14.68 4.75 23.59
C ARG A 810 -15.95 4.51 22.79
N ALA A 811 -17.12 4.70 23.38
CA ALA A 811 -18.41 4.51 22.71
C ALA A 811 -19.32 5.72 22.94
N LEU A 812 -19.99 6.13 21.87
CA LEU A 812 -20.87 7.29 21.87
C LEU A 812 -22.28 6.89 21.41
N TYR A 813 -23.30 7.45 22.06
CA TYR A 813 -24.69 7.27 21.62
C TYR A 813 -25.56 8.48 21.94
N THR A 814 -26.28 8.99 20.94
CA THR A 814 -27.26 10.06 21.14
C THR A 814 -28.61 9.48 21.53
N SER A 815 -29.05 9.82 22.74
CA SER A 815 -30.28 9.29 23.31
C SER A 815 -31.52 9.78 22.56
N GLU A 816 -32.42 8.85 22.20
CA GLU A 816 -33.69 9.19 21.53
C GLU A 816 -34.82 9.52 22.54
N ALA A 817 -34.66 9.17 23.81
CA ALA A 817 -35.68 9.28 24.85
C ALA A 817 -35.05 9.32 26.25
N ASP A 818 -35.71 9.95 27.23
CA ASP A 818 -35.29 9.87 28.63
C ASP A 818 -35.31 8.39 29.08
N GLU A 819 -34.15 7.75 29.18
CA GLU A 819 -34.01 6.32 29.47
C GLU A 819 -32.70 6.00 30.22
N THR A 820 -32.68 4.85 30.90
CA THR A 820 -31.48 4.32 31.54
C THR A 820 -30.73 3.40 30.57
N TYR A 821 -29.48 3.73 30.25
CA TYR A 821 -28.60 2.89 29.45
C TYR A 821 -27.79 1.96 30.33
N THR A 822 -27.52 0.75 29.81
CA THR A 822 -26.59 -0.21 30.41
C THR A 822 -25.28 -0.15 29.65
N VAL A 823 -24.20 0.18 30.35
CA VAL A 823 -22.82 0.20 29.85
C VAL A 823 -22.15 -1.09 30.29
N VAL A 824 -21.48 -1.78 29.36
CA VAL A 824 -20.77 -3.02 29.63
C VAL A 824 -19.32 -2.85 29.22
N VAL A 825 -18.41 -3.04 30.17
CA VAL A 825 -16.96 -3.14 29.95
C VAL A 825 -16.55 -4.59 30.19
N ALA A 826 -15.93 -5.23 29.20
CA ALA A 826 -15.54 -6.64 29.27
C ALA A 826 -14.10 -6.83 28.75
N PRO A 827 -13.36 -7.88 29.15
CA PRO A 827 -12.05 -8.14 28.55
C PRO A 827 -12.22 -8.69 27.13
N TRP A 828 -11.42 -8.21 26.17
CA TRP A 828 -11.37 -8.70 24.79
C TRP A 828 -11.10 -10.22 24.71
N ASP A 829 -10.14 -10.67 25.52
CA ASP A 829 -9.53 -11.99 25.44
C ASP A 829 -10.29 -13.11 26.15
N ALA A 830 -11.58 -12.94 26.45
CA ALA A 830 -12.45 -14.02 26.96
C ALA A 830 -12.49 -15.26 26.02
N ILE A 831 -11.99 -15.14 24.79
CA ILE A 831 -11.85 -16.20 23.79
C ILE A 831 -10.54 -16.99 23.96
N ASN A 832 -9.49 -16.40 24.55
CA ASN A 832 -8.18 -17.03 24.80
C ASN A 832 -7.62 -16.67 26.20
N PRO A 833 -7.98 -17.41 27.26
CA PRO A 833 -7.61 -17.08 28.63
C PRO A 833 -6.11 -17.17 28.94
N GLU A 834 -5.26 -17.63 28.00
CA GLU A 834 -3.80 -17.60 28.20
C GLU A 834 -3.17 -16.23 27.88
N ASN A 835 -3.90 -15.32 27.22
CA ASN A 835 -3.43 -13.99 26.82
C ASN A 835 -4.22 -12.82 27.43
N ALA A 836 -5.29 -13.11 28.18
CA ALA A 836 -6.16 -12.08 28.74
C ALA A 836 -5.39 -11.05 29.56
N THR A 837 -5.36 -9.84 29.03
CA THR A 837 -4.89 -8.65 29.73
C THR A 837 -5.90 -8.29 30.81
N THR A 838 -5.42 -8.18 32.04
CA THR A 838 -6.22 -7.85 33.22
C THR A 838 -5.57 -6.68 33.90
N GLY A 839 -6.35 -5.83 34.53
CA GLY A 839 -5.77 -4.68 35.20
C GLY A 839 -6.78 -3.61 35.54
N ASP A 840 -6.24 -2.59 36.22
CA ASP A 840 -7.00 -1.41 36.60
C ASP A 840 -7.21 -0.50 35.37
N TYR A 841 -8.40 0.11 35.28
CA TYR A 841 -8.77 1.09 34.27
C TYR A 841 -9.60 2.23 34.88
N GLY A 842 -9.58 3.39 34.25
CA GLY A 842 -10.45 4.52 34.47
C GLY A 842 -11.68 4.44 33.58
N LEU A 843 -12.84 4.82 34.12
CA LEU A 843 -14.05 4.97 33.33
C LEU A 843 -14.51 6.42 33.43
N THR A 844 -14.67 7.08 32.29
CA THR A 844 -15.26 8.40 32.19
C THR A 844 -16.64 8.31 31.52
N VAL A 845 -17.68 8.81 32.20
CA VAL A 845 -19.06 8.83 31.69
C VAL A 845 -19.54 10.27 31.63
N THR A 846 -19.61 10.83 30.42
CA THR A 846 -19.84 12.26 30.17
C THR A 846 -20.90 12.47 29.09
N SER A 847 -21.25 13.74 28.85
CA SER A 847 -22.16 14.18 27.79
C SER A 847 -21.48 15.22 26.92
N TYR A 848 -21.67 15.15 25.59
CA TYR A 848 -21.14 16.17 24.69
C TYR A 848 -21.78 17.54 24.94
N LEU A 849 -20.94 18.54 25.13
CA LEU A 849 -21.33 19.95 25.18
C LEU A 849 -21.68 20.48 23.78
N ASN A 850 -20.86 20.13 22.78
CA ASN A 850 -20.94 20.56 21.39
C ASN A 850 -20.73 19.36 20.45
N PRO A 851 -21.74 18.49 20.29
CA PRO A 851 -21.59 17.30 19.45
C PRO A 851 -21.25 17.70 18.00
N PRO A 852 -20.37 16.94 17.31
CA PRO A 852 -20.09 17.17 15.90
C PRO A 852 -21.40 17.14 15.09
N THR A 853 -21.57 18.09 14.17
CA THR A 853 -22.70 18.06 13.24
C THR A 853 -22.45 16.97 12.20
N GLU A 854 -23.44 16.08 12.01
CA GLU A 854 -23.43 14.89 11.11
C GLU A 854 -22.40 14.85 9.97
#